data_AF-A0A426Q3V1-F1
#
_entry.id   AF-A0A426Q3V1-F1
#
_cell.length_a   1.000
_cell.length_b   1.000
_cell.length_c   1.000
_cell.angle_alpha   90.00
_cell.angle_beta   90.00
_cell.angle_gamma   90.00
#
_symmetry.space_group_name_H-M   'P 1'
#
loop_
_entity.id
_entity.type
_entity.pdbx_description
1 polymer ?
#
loop_
_entity_poly.entity_id
_entity_poly.type
_entity_poly.pdbx_seq_one_letter_code
_entity_poly.pdbx_strand_id
1 'polypeptide(L)'
;MTLLAAGEATRGDIPWEITVPLGIIGALLSLPAWVFFLRGVVHIISTIRLGQPAMSRLDHPVRRLVNLVREIVGHTKMAKKPGIALAHWFVMVGFILGSLVWFEAYIQIFNPEGGWPIIGDLGIYHLVDEILGLGTVLGILALIIVRQRIRDRDKKARFYGSNMVAAYFVEIVVLIEGLGMIFVKASKIATFESYHGGHVWSDFFTMQLAHLLPQSPLLVSIFALIKLLSGMIWLFIVGQHVTWGVAWHRFMAFFNIFLKRNADGRNALGAAKPMTSGGRMLTMENADPEDDTIGVGTIDDFTWKGWMDFTSCTECGRCQEQCPAWNTAKPLSPKMLITNLRDHAYESAPYLRAARSQAGQSAGLFTGEAPDVSAVALADPQADMHADLPLLQLVASGDMGVIDPDVLWSCTNCGACVEQCPIDIEHIDHIVDMRRYQVLVESEFPTELGGLFKNLETKGNPWGQNNNKRSEWIEKAKADGIDVPVFGEDVENFDDTEYLFWVGCAGVYDDNAAKTTRAVAELLHTAGVKYAVLSEAEGCTGDSARRAGNEFLFQMLAEQNIEILNNTFEGVPPKQRNIIVTCAHCFNTLRNEYPDLGGVYNVMHHTQLLNKLIRERRLEPVASNQTGRKVTYHDPCFLGRHNKVFEAPRELIASSGADLVEMPRNRNTGFCCGAGGARMWMEEQIGERINLNRTDEALATGSEQIAVGCPFCKTMLTDGVNNRQADVDNKKDRTAVVDIAQMFRDAILVDGELPAPKEPAFVGTPERGWVDEEKLAREEAERKAEEEKARKKAEAEKKKAEQAEQAAQAGDDAAPQAAGAPAPGGAPAPGGAPAPGGAPSAPKAGAPSAPAAPGAPAAPKAGAPSAPSAPSAGAPAAPGAPKAPSAPGAPAAPSAPGAPSAPSAPSAGAPAAPGAPKAPSAPGAPAAPSAPSAPSAGAPAAPGAPKAPSAPGAPAAPGAPAAPKAPSAPEAETATEAEAPAAPSAPSAGAPAAPGAPKAPSAPGAPAAPGAPAAPKAPSAPEADAEPATEAEAPADADAETADAPTETEAKPEAAAPSDGPIKLTRNAPDAPGAPGAPGAPKA
;
A
#
# COMPACT_ATOMS: atom_id res chain seq x y z
N MET A 1 -52.89 -18.91 29.48
CA MET A 1 -53.66 -18.15 28.46
C MET A 1 -54.91 -17.59 29.11
N THR A 2 -54.77 -16.53 29.91
CA THR A 2 -55.90 -15.92 30.64
C THR A 2 -55.57 -14.47 31.04
N LEU A 3 -55.06 -13.71 30.08
CA LEU A 3 -54.87 -12.25 30.14
C LEU A 3 -54.70 -11.76 28.70
N LEU A 4 -55.83 -11.69 27.98
CA LEU A 4 -56.00 -11.08 26.65
C LEU A 4 -57.36 -10.37 26.68
N ALA A 5 -57.44 -9.33 27.51
CA ALA A 5 -58.55 -8.40 27.60
C ALA A 5 -57.98 -7.01 27.35
N ALA A 6 -58.61 -6.21 26.50
CA ALA A 6 -58.06 -4.94 26.04
C ALA A 6 -57.96 -3.91 27.19
N GLY A 7 -56.74 -3.48 27.45
CA GLY A 7 -56.37 -2.45 28.41
C GLY A 7 -54.88 -2.16 28.25
N GLU A 8 -54.54 -0.91 27.99
CA GLU A 8 -53.16 -0.47 27.70
C GLU A 8 -52.33 -0.48 29.00
N ALA A 9 -51.06 -0.88 28.92
CA ALA A 9 -50.27 -1.15 30.12
C ALA A 9 -49.74 0.16 30.72
N THR A 10 -50.10 0.40 31.98
CA THR A 10 -49.56 1.51 32.76
C THR A 10 -48.29 1.08 33.50
N ARG A 11 -47.61 2.05 34.14
CA ARG A 11 -46.48 1.79 35.04
C ARG A 11 -46.82 0.88 36.24
N GLY A 12 -48.11 0.70 36.55
CA GLY A 12 -48.59 -0.26 37.56
C GLY A 12 -48.63 -1.71 37.07
N ASP A 13 -48.65 -1.93 35.76
CA ASP A 13 -48.82 -3.25 35.11
C ASP A 13 -47.48 -3.90 34.72
N ILE A 14 -46.36 -3.27 35.09
CA ILE A 14 -45.00 -3.80 34.92
C ILE A 14 -44.77 -4.92 35.97
N PRO A 15 -44.42 -6.16 35.56
CA PRO A 15 -44.17 -7.26 36.48
C PRO A 15 -42.77 -7.14 37.11
N TRP A 16 -42.62 -6.22 38.07
CA TRP A 16 -41.36 -5.89 38.73
C TRP A 16 -40.68 -7.10 39.38
N GLU A 17 -41.46 -8.07 39.84
CA GLU A 17 -41.01 -9.37 40.37
C GLU A 17 -40.35 -10.27 39.32
N ILE A 18 -40.47 -9.95 38.03
CA ILE A 18 -39.79 -10.61 36.91
C ILE A 18 -38.74 -9.68 36.27
N THR A 19 -39.09 -8.42 35.98
CA THR A 19 -38.18 -7.48 35.30
C THR A 19 -36.93 -7.15 36.14
N VAL A 20 -37.08 -7.00 37.47
CA VAL A 20 -35.93 -6.69 38.33
C VAL A 20 -34.93 -7.86 38.44
N PRO A 21 -35.35 -9.12 38.68
CA PRO A 21 -34.45 -10.26 38.57
C PRO A 21 -33.78 -10.41 37.20
N LEU A 22 -34.51 -10.23 36.09
CA LEU A 22 -33.93 -10.27 34.74
C LEU A 22 -32.87 -9.17 34.54
N GLY A 23 -33.12 -7.96 35.03
CA GLY A 23 -32.16 -6.85 34.97
C GLY A 23 -30.92 -7.09 35.82
N ILE A 24 -31.07 -7.64 37.04
CA ILE A 24 -29.96 -8.05 37.90
C ILE A 24 -29.11 -9.12 37.20
N ILE A 25 -29.74 -10.13 36.59
CA ILE A 25 -29.05 -11.20 35.86
C ILE A 25 -28.28 -10.63 34.66
N GLY A 26 -28.93 -9.80 33.83
CA GLY A 26 -28.28 -9.14 32.68
C GLY A 26 -27.09 -8.25 33.10
N ALA A 27 -27.24 -7.48 34.19
CA ALA A 27 -26.18 -6.64 34.72
C ALA A 27 -24.99 -7.48 35.26
N LEU A 28 -25.24 -8.52 36.05
CA LEU A 28 -24.20 -9.40 36.59
C LEU A 28 -23.45 -10.17 35.49
N LEU A 29 -24.17 -10.65 34.46
CA LEU A 29 -23.56 -11.31 33.30
C LEU A 29 -22.72 -10.38 32.43
N SER A 30 -22.95 -9.06 32.50
CA SER A 30 -22.14 -8.08 31.76
C SER A 30 -20.75 -7.86 32.35
N LEU A 31 -20.58 -8.03 33.66
CA LEU A 31 -19.31 -7.81 34.36
C LEU A 31 -18.14 -8.65 33.80
N PRO A 32 -18.24 -9.99 33.64
CA PRO A 32 -17.16 -10.77 33.04
C PRO A 32 -16.92 -10.39 31.58
N ALA A 33 -17.96 -10.11 30.79
CA ALA A 33 -17.81 -9.71 29.39
C ALA A 33 -16.98 -8.42 29.24
N TRP A 34 -17.21 -7.43 30.10
CA TRP A 34 -16.37 -6.22 30.18
C TRP A 34 -14.93 -6.51 30.63
N VAL A 35 -14.72 -7.37 31.63
CA VAL A 35 -13.36 -7.75 32.08
C VAL A 35 -12.57 -8.43 30.95
N PHE A 36 -13.17 -9.37 30.22
CA PHE A 36 -12.53 -10.04 29.08
C PHE A 36 -12.28 -9.08 27.90
N PHE A 37 -13.23 -8.18 27.60
CA PHE A 37 -13.03 -7.16 26.56
C PHE A 37 -11.88 -6.19 26.92
N LEU A 38 -11.85 -5.67 28.15
CA LEU A 38 -10.79 -4.77 28.61
C LEU A 38 -9.42 -5.47 28.68
N ARG A 39 -9.37 -6.76 29.06
CA ARG A 39 -8.15 -7.58 28.94
C ARG A 39 -7.68 -7.67 27.48
N GLY A 40 -8.59 -7.86 26.53
CA GLY A 40 -8.29 -7.84 25.09
C GLY A 40 -7.72 -6.49 24.62
N VAL A 41 -8.32 -5.37 25.03
CA VAL A 41 -7.81 -4.01 24.74
C VAL A 41 -6.40 -3.79 25.32
N VAL A 42 -6.17 -4.17 26.58
CA VAL A 42 -4.85 -4.05 27.24
C VAL A 42 -3.81 -4.95 26.56
N HIS A 43 -4.19 -6.16 26.16
CA HIS A 43 -3.33 -7.05 25.38
C HIS A 43 -2.94 -6.40 24.04
N ILE A 44 -3.89 -5.91 23.24
CA ILE A 44 -3.63 -5.21 21.97
C ILE A 44 -2.69 -4.02 22.16
N ILE A 45 -2.96 -3.14 23.14
CA ILE A 45 -2.13 -1.94 23.39
C ILE A 45 -0.71 -2.34 23.84
N SER A 46 -0.57 -3.34 24.70
CA SER A 46 0.73 -3.84 25.16
C SER A 46 1.46 -4.71 24.14
N THR A 47 0.77 -5.18 23.08
CA THR A 47 1.36 -5.88 21.93
C THR A 47 1.91 -4.83 20.95
N ILE A 48 1.10 -3.84 20.57
CA ILE A 48 1.50 -2.73 19.69
C ILE A 48 2.71 -1.95 20.23
N ARG A 49 2.82 -1.80 21.56
CA ARG A 49 3.95 -1.14 22.25
C ARG A 49 5.29 -1.90 22.21
N LEU A 50 5.36 -3.11 21.63
CA LEU A 50 6.63 -3.81 21.45
C LEU A 50 7.43 -3.28 20.25
N GLY A 51 6.76 -2.78 19.22
CA GLY A 51 7.44 -2.28 18.04
C GLY A 51 8.25 -1.00 18.29
N GLN A 52 9.33 -0.82 17.52
CA GLN A 52 10.26 0.33 17.59
C GLN A 52 9.58 1.71 17.48
N PRO A 53 10.23 2.80 17.91
CA PRO A 53 9.70 4.16 17.74
C PRO A 53 9.47 4.52 16.25
N ALA A 54 8.29 5.05 15.93
CA ALA A 54 7.93 5.46 14.57
C ALA A 54 8.12 6.97 14.35
N MET A 55 8.77 7.37 13.25
CA MET A 55 8.90 8.78 12.85
C MET A 55 7.54 9.44 12.56
N SER A 56 7.39 10.70 12.98
CA SER A 56 6.38 11.67 12.51
C SER A 56 4.94 11.15 12.37
N ARG A 57 4.35 10.72 13.50
CA ARG A 57 2.96 10.20 13.56
C ARG A 57 1.96 11.06 14.36
N LEU A 58 2.44 12.03 15.14
CA LEU A 58 1.63 12.89 16.02
C LEU A 58 1.73 14.40 15.68
N ASP A 59 2.43 14.71 14.60
CA ASP A 59 2.48 16.03 13.96
C ASP A 59 1.09 16.47 13.44
N HIS A 60 0.89 17.78 13.28
CA HIS A 60 -0.33 18.38 12.72
C HIS A 60 -1.66 17.75 13.21
N PRO A 61 -1.89 17.56 14.52
CA PRO A 61 -3.00 16.75 15.05
C PRO A 61 -4.39 17.25 14.62
N VAL A 62 -4.58 18.56 14.45
CA VAL A 62 -5.84 19.14 13.93
C VAL A 62 -6.11 18.69 12.49
N ARG A 63 -5.08 18.66 11.63
CA ARG A 63 -5.20 18.22 10.23
C ARG A 63 -5.51 16.72 10.14
N ARG A 64 -4.84 15.92 10.99
CA ARG A 64 -5.11 14.48 11.15
C ARG A 64 -6.55 14.23 11.64
N LEU A 65 -7.06 15.02 12.58
CA LEU A 65 -8.44 14.93 13.07
C LEU A 65 -9.47 15.30 12.00
N VAL A 66 -9.25 16.39 11.25
CA VAL A 66 -10.14 16.76 10.12
C VAL A 66 -10.17 15.66 9.06
N ASN A 67 -9.03 15.05 8.75
CA ASN A 67 -8.95 13.93 7.81
C ASN A 67 -9.63 12.66 8.34
N LEU A 68 -9.49 12.35 9.63
CA LEU A 68 -10.21 11.26 10.30
C LEU A 68 -11.73 11.42 10.17
N VAL A 69 -12.27 12.60 10.53
CA VAL A 69 -13.70 12.90 10.41
C VAL A 69 -14.16 12.82 8.95
N ARG A 70 -13.40 13.40 8.01
CA ARG A 70 -13.71 13.38 6.58
C ARG A 70 -13.77 11.96 5.99
N GLU A 71 -12.82 11.10 6.35
CA GLU A 71 -12.77 9.73 5.83
C GLU A 71 -13.85 8.82 6.43
N ILE A 72 -14.15 8.97 7.73
CA ILE A 72 -15.13 8.12 8.43
C ILE A 72 -16.56 8.54 8.10
N VAL A 73 -16.92 9.81 8.34
CA VAL A 73 -18.28 10.33 8.13
C VAL A 73 -18.64 10.34 6.64
N GLY A 74 -17.74 10.86 5.80
CA GLY A 74 -17.91 10.89 4.34
C GLY A 74 -17.62 9.56 3.63
N HIS A 75 -17.18 8.53 4.37
CA HIS A 75 -16.92 7.16 3.89
C HIS A 75 -16.05 7.06 2.61
N THR A 76 -15.18 8.05 2.40
CA THR A 76 -14.65 8.41 1.08
C THR A 76 -13.82 7.31 0.42
N LYS A 77 -13.07 6.53 1.20
CA LYS A 77 -12.26 5.41 0.70
C LYS A 77 -13.11 4.20 0.27
N MET A 78 -14.35 4.07 0.76
CA MET A 78 -15.28 2.99 0.40
C MET A 78 -16.13 3.31 -0.84
N ALA A 79 -16.33 4.59 -1.16
CA ALA A 79 -17.21 5.11 -2.22
C ALA A 79 -16.98 4.50 -3.62
N LYS A 80 -15.79 3.94 -3.89
CA LYS A 80 -15.40 3.23 -5.13
C LYS A 80 -16.36 2.11 -5.57
N LYS A 81 -17.25 1.60 -4.69
CA LYS A 81 -18.37 0.71 -5.05
C LYS A 81 -19.63 1.19 -4.29
N PRO A 82 -20.47 2.08 -4.83
CA PRO A 82 -21.39 2.92 -4.04
C PRO A 82 -22.45 2.14 -3.25
N GLY A 83 -23.08 1.12 -3.82
CA GLY A 83 -24.06 0.29 -3.08
C GLY A 83 -23.45 -0.46 -1.88
N ILE A 84 -22.18 -0.88 -1.99
CA ILE A 84 -21.43 -1.49 -0.87
C ILE A 84 -21.04 -0.41 0.14
N ALA A 85 -20.68 0.78 -0.32
CA ALA A 85 -20.35 1.91 0.56
C ALA A 85 -21.55 2.33 1.41
N LEU A 86 -22.75 2.43 0.82
CA LEU A 86 -23.98 2.80 1.51
C LEU A 86 -24.39 1.74 2.55
N ALA A 87 -24.44 0.46 2.15
CA ALA A 87 -24.77 -0.64 3.06
C ALA A 87 -23.78 -0.76 4.23
N HIS A 88 -22.48 -0.54 3.97
CA HIS A 88 -21.45 -0.51 5.00
C HIS A 88 -21.52 0.74 5.89
N TRP A 89 -21.89 1.90 5.34
CA TRP A 89 -22.06 3.13 6.12
C TRP A 89 -23.19 2.99 7.13
N PHE A 90 -24.36 2.46 6.73
CA PHE A 90 -25.45 2.19 7.66
C PHE A 90 -25.06 1.20 8.76
N VAL A 91 -24.33 0.12 8.43
CA VAL A 91 -23.82 -0.83 9.43
C VAL A 91 -22.77 -0.19 10.36
N MET A 92 -21.92 0.71 9.86
CA MET A 92 -20.95 1.44 10.67
C MET A 92 -21.64 2.40 11.64
N VAL A 93 -22.53 3.27 11.14
CA VAL A 93 -23.24 4.25 11.97
C VAL A 93 -24.20 3.54 12.93
N GLY A 94 -24.84 2.46 12.49
CA GLY A 94 -25.62 1.53 13.30
C GLY A 94 -24.84 0.94 14.47
N PHE A 95 -23.61 0.47 14.24
CA PHE A 95 -22.75 -0.01 15.32
C PHE A 95 -22.31 1.11 16.29
N ILE A 96 -21.92 2.28 15.76
CA ILE A 96 -21.40 3.38 16.58
C ILE A 96 -22.52 4.04 17.40
N LEU A 97 -23.60 4.50 16.77
CA LEU A 97 -24.70 5.20 17.45
C LEU A 97 -25.68 4.24 18.11
N GLY A 98 -25.90 3.05 17.52
CA GLY A 98 -26.72 2.00 18.12
C GLY A 98 -26.15 1.47 19.45
N SER A 99 -24.85 1.70 19.73
CA SER A 99 -24.29 1.44 21.07
C SER A 99 -25.02 2.23 22.18
N LEU A 100 -25.54 3.42 21.89
CA LEU A 100 -26.36 4.20 22.84
C LEU A 100 -27.70 3.52 23.13
N VAL A 101 -28.33 2.95 22.09
CA VAL A 101 -29.59 2.20 22.21
C VAL A 101 -29.36 0.78 22.78
N TRP A 102 -28.13 0.27 22.72
CA TRP A 102 -27.72 -0.96 23.40
C TRP A 102 -27.47 -0.71 24.90
N PHE A 103 -26.82 0.40 25.27
CA PHE A 103 -26.73 0.81 26.67
C PHE A 103 -28.11 1.14 27.27
N GLU A 104 -29.05 1.65 26.48
CA GLU A 104 -30.44 1.85 26.92
C GLU A 104 -31.14 0.54 27.31
N ALA A 105 -30.73 -0.59 26.72
CA ALA A 105 -31.31 -1.90 27.03
C ALA A 105 -31.12 -2.28 28.51
N TYR A 106 -30.04 -1.84 29.17
CA TYR A 106 -29.90 -1.98 30.63
C TYR A 106 -31.08 -1.36 31.38
N ILE A 107 -31.57 -0.18 30.96
CA ILE A 107 -32.72 0.50 31.57
C ILE A 107 -34.02 -0.27 31.27
N GLN A 108 -34.21 -0.65 30.00
CA GLN A 108 -35.42 -1.27 29.48
C GLN A 108 -35.69 -2.69 30.02
N ILE A 109 -34.66 -3.41 30.50
CA ILE A 109 -34.87 -4.70 31.16
C ILE A 109 -35.49 -4.52 32.55
N PHE A 110 -35.07 -3.51 33.34
CA PHE A 110 -35.67 -3.23 34.65
C PHE A 110 -37.04 -2.54 34.50
N ASN A 111 -37.07 -1.48 33.71
CA ASN A 111 -38.24 -0.62 33.47
C ASN A 111 -38.55 -0.61 31.96
N PRO A 112 -39.42 -1.49 31.46
CA PRO A 112 -39.73 -1.57 30.02
C PRO A 112 -40.33 -0.29 29.42
N GLU A 113 -40.99 0.56 30.21
CA GLU A 113 -41.44 1.88 29.75
C GLU A 113 -40.24 2.85 29.58
N GLY A 114 -39.15 2.64 30.31
CA GLY A 114 -38.02 3.55 30.43
C GLY A 114 -37.11 3.68 29.21
N GLY A 115 -36.28 4.71 29.26
CA GLY A 115 -35.26 5.04 28.27
C GLY A 115 -34.28 6.09 28.83
N TRP A 116 -33.53 6.75 27.97
CA TRP A 116 -32.57 7.79 28.36
C TRP A 116 -33.26 9.04 28.97
N PRO A 117 -32.99 9.42 30.24
CA PRO A 117 -33.78 10.44 30.96
C PRO A 117 -33.79 11.90 30.44
N ILE A 118 -33.12 12.18 29.31
CA ILE A 118 -32.98 13.53 28.71
C ILE A 118 -33.34 13.51 27.22
N ILE A 119 -33.04 12.41 26.52
CA ILE A 119 -33.23 12.29 25.06
C ILE A 119 -34.25 11.23 24.65
N GLY A 120 -34.66 10.35 25.57
CA GLY A 120 -35.53 9.20 25.29
C GLY A 120 -36.92 9.56 24.79
N ASP A 121 -37.41 10.77 25.10
CA ASP A 121 -38.73 11.27 24.69
C ASP A 121 -38.65 12.24 23.49
N LEU A 122 -37.46 12.50 22.94
CA LEU A 122 -37.29 13.39 21.79
C LEU A 122 -37.62 12.65 20.50
N GLY A 123 -38.60 13.13 19.72
CA GLY A 123 -38.94 12.53 18.42
C GLY A 123 -37.76 12.43 17.43
N ILE A 124 -36.75 13.30 17.56
CA ILE A 124 -35.49 13.19 16.79
C ILE A 124 -34.69 11.94 17.20
N TYR A 125 -34.64 11.60 18.50
CA TYR A 125 -33.99 10.37 18.97
C TYR A 125 -34.73 9.13 18.48
N HIS A 126 -36.07 9.15 18.51
CA HIS A 126 -36.91 8.07 17.99
C HIS A 126 -36.69 7.87 16.48
N LEU A 127 -36.67 8.95 15.69
CA LEU A 127 -36.37 8.90 14.25
C LEU A 127 -34.95 8.38 13.96
N VAL A 128 -33.97 8.76 14.79
CA VAL A 128 -32.61 8.24 14.67
C VAL A 128 -32.58 6.74 14.95
N ASP A 129 -33.20 6.24 16.01
CA ASP A 129 -33.27 4.79 16.29
C ASP A 129 -34.01 4.02 15.16
N GLU A 130 -35.08 4.59 14.60
CA GLU A 130 -35.81 4.03 13.46
C GLU A 130 -34.89 3.83 12.23
N ILE A 131 -34.15 4.88 11.87
CA ILE A 131 -33.22 4.87 10.74
C ILE A 131 -32.01 3.97 11.02
N LEU A 132 -31.52 3.91 12.26
CA LEU A 132 -30.41 3.04 12.64
C LEU A 132 -30.82 1.57 12.63
N GLY A 133 -31.96 1.20 13.22
CA GLY A 133 -32.47 -0.17 13.21
C GLY A 133 -32.71 -0.68 11.79
N LEU A 134 -33.51 0.05 11.00
CA LEU A 134 -33.79 -0.29 9.59
C LEU A 134 -32.51 -0.32 8.75
N GLY A 135 -31.69 0.75 8.84
CA GLY A 135 -30.46 0.87 8.06
C GLY A 135 -29.46 -0.24 8.38
N THR A 136 -29.32 -0.62 9.65
CA THR A 136 -28.44 -1.72 10.08
C THR A 136 -28.93 -3.05 9.52
N VAL A 137 -30.23 -3.37 9.65
CA VAL A 137 -30.79 -4.64 9.17
C VAL A 137 -30.72 -4.74 7.64
N LEU A 138 -31.16 -3.71 6.92
CA LEU A 138 -31.08 -3.69 5.46
C LEU A 138 -29.64 -3.70 4.96
N GLY A 139 -28.75 -2.95 5.61
CA GLY A 139 -27.32 -2.88 5.29
C GLY A 139 -26.60 -4.21 5.52
N ILE A 140 -26.81 -4.87 6.66
CA ILE A 140 -26.14 -6.16 6.95
C ILE A 140 -26.69 -7.28 6.08
N LEU A 141 -28.00 -7.33 5.82
CA LEU A 141 -28.58 -8.29 4.87
C LEU A 141 -28.03 -8.10 3.45
N ALA A 142 -27.90 -6.85 2.98
CA ALA A 142 -27.26 -6.56 1.70
C ALA A 142 -25.79 -7.01 1.65
N LEU A 143 -25.01 -6.78 2.72
CA LEU A 143 -23.61 -7.22 2.81
C LEU A 143 -23.48 -8.75 2.88
N ILE A 144 -24.35 -9.45 3.61
CA ILE A 144 -24.42 -10.91 3.65
C ILE A 144 -24.73 -11.46 2.25
N ILE A 145 -25.76 -10.92 1.57
CA ILE A 145 -26.13 -11.34 0.21
C ILE A 145 -24.98 -11.10 -0.77
N VAL A 146 -24.32 -9.94 -0.71
CA VAL A 146 -23.14 -9.63 -1.54
C VAL A 146 -22.00 -10.59 -1.24
N ARG A 147 -21.68 -10.85 0.03
CA ARG A 147 -20.63 -11.81 0.42
C ARG A 147 -20.93 -13.18 -0.17
N GLN A 148 -22.12 -13.73 0.06
CA GLN A 148 -22.48 -15.08 -0.39
C GLN A 148 -22.50 -15.20 -1.92
N ARG A 149 -22.86 -14.14 -2.66
CA ARG A 149 -22.78 -14.09 -4.14
C ARG A 149 -21.35 -14.06 -4.67
N ILE A 150 -20.41 -13.40 -3.98
CA ILE A 150 -18.98 -13.34 -4.37
C ILE A 150 -18.09 -14.34 -3.61
N ARG A 151 -18.69 -15.29 -2.89
CA ARG A 151 -17.99 -16.30 -2.08
C ARG A 151 -17.52 -17.48 -2.94
N ASP A 152 -16.69 -17.15 -3.91
CA ASP A 152 -15.81 -18.12 -4.55
C ASP A 152 -14.77 -18.64 -3.53
N ARG A 153 -14.30 -19.87 -3.72
CA ARG A 153 -13.24 -20.52 -2.93
C ARG A 153 -11.98 -20.81 -3.74
N ASP A 154 -11.96 -20.45 -5.03
CA ASP A 154 -10.78 -20.53 -5.88
C ASP A 154 -9.57 -19.81 -5.28
N LYS A 155 -8.37 -20.29 -5.61
CA LYS A 155 -7.11 -19.75 -5.07
C LYS A 155 -6.86 -18.27 -5.41
N LYS A 156 -7.56 -17.69 -6.40
CA LYS A 156 -7.50 -16.25 -6.71
C LYS A 156 -8.62 -15.42 -6.02
N ALA A 157 -9.59 -16.06 -5.38
CA ALA A 157 -10.78 -15.39 -4.83
C ALA A 157 -10.44 -14.33 -3.77
N ARG A 158 -11.25 -13.27 -3.71
CA ARG A 158 -11.07 -12.12 -2.81
C ARG A 158 -10.99 -12.49 -1.32
N PHE A 159 -11.80 -13.46 -0.88
CA PHE A 159 -11.89 -13.90 0.50
C PHE A 159 -11.07 -15.17 0.80
N TYR A 160 -10.30 -15.69 -0.16
CA TYR A 160 -9.36 -16.78 0.10
C TYR A 160 -8.36 -16.35 1.18
N GLY A 161 -8.24 -17.12 2.27
CA GLY A 161 -7.41 -16.76 3.43
C GLY A 161 -7.97 -15.60 4.28
N SER A 162 -9.29 -15.42 4.35
CA SER A 162 -9.95 -14.57 5.37
C SER A 162 -10.64 -15.45 6.43
N ASN A 163 -10.67 -15.00 7.68
CA ASN A 163 -11.34 -15.67 8.79
C ASN A 163 -12.88 -15.58 8.64
N MET A 164 -13.44 -16.61 8.00
CA MET A 164 -14.88 -16.70 7.74
C MET A 164 -15.71 -16.94 9.01
N VAL A 165 -15.14 -17.54 10.07
CA VAL A 165 -15.84 -17.77 11.34
C VAL A 165 -16.11 -16.42 12.02
N ALA A 166 -15.07 -15.59 12.14
CA ALA A 166 -15.19 -14.23 12.64
C ALA A 166 -16.16 -13.40 11.80
N ALA A 167 -16.10 -13.53 10.46
CA ALA A 167 -17.01 -12.81 9.56
C ALA A 167 -18.49 -13.16 9.78
N TYR A 168 -18.84 -14.45 9.85
CA TYR A 168 -20.24 -14.86 10.09
C TYR A 168 -20.71 -14.56 11.51
N PHE A 169 -19.85 -14.70 12.52
CA PHE A 169 -20.18 -14.30 13.90
C PHE A 169 -20.58 -12.82 13.98
N VAL A 170 -19.75 -11.96 13.39
CA VAL A 170 -20.02 -10.51 13.27
C VAL A 170 -21.34 -10.24 12.54
N GLU A 171 -21.59 -10.91 11.42
CA GLU A 171 -22.81 -10.72 10.62
C GLU A 171 -24.08 -11.15 11.35
N ILE A 172 -24.01 -12.22 12.14
CA ILE A 172 -25.11 -12.68 13.01
C ILE A 172 -25.34 -11.68 14.15
N VAL A 173 -24.30 -11.23 14.86
CA VAL A 173 -24.44 -10.25 15.95
C VAL A 173 -25.04 -8.94 15.44
N VAL A 174 -24.50 -8.35 14.36
CA VAL A 174 -25.02 -7.09 13.81
C VAL A 174 -26.48 -7.19 13.36
N LEU A 175 -26.89 -8.35 12.82
CA LEU A 175 -28.29 -8.60 12.48
C LEU A 175 -29.18 -8.71 13.74
N ILE A 176 -28.72 -9.38 14.80
CA ILE A 176 -29.45 -9.47 16.07
C ILE A 176 -29.57 -8.10 16.75
N GLU A 177 -28.51 -7.29 16.78
CA GLU A 177 -28.54 -5.94 17.36
C GLU A 177 -29.50 -5.00 16.62
N GLY A 178 -29.45 -5.00 15.27
CA GLY A 178 -30.36 -4.19 14.45
C GLY A 178 -31.82 -4.61 14.58
N LEU A 179 -32.09 -5.92 14.62
CA LEU A 179 -33.42 -6.44 14.95
C LEU A 179 -33.82 -6.12 16.39
N GLY A 180 -32.88 -6.11 17.33
CA GLY A 180 -33.10 -5.75 18.73
C GLY A 180 -33.54 -4.29 18.93
N MET A 181 -32.99 -3.35 18.15
CA MET A 181 -33.48 -1.96 18.09
C MET A 181 -34.96 -1.95 17.68
N ILE A 182 -35.27 -2.52 16.52
CA ILE A 182 -36.62 -2.59 15.93
C ILE A 182 -37.63 -3.25 16.88
N PHE A 183 -37.32 -4.44 17.43
CA PHE A 183 -38.28 -5.20 18.24
C PHE A 183 -38.49 -4.62 19.64
N VAL A 184 -37.47 -4.02 20.27
CA VAL A 184 -37.67 -3.28 21.53
C VAL A 184 -38.59 -2.10 21.29
N LYS A 185 -38.28 -1.24 20.31
CA LYS A 185 -39.05 -0.04 20.02
C LYS A 185 -40.50 -0.35 19.62
N ALA A 186 -40.71 -1.29 18.69
CA ALA A 186 -42.05 -1.73 18.30
C ALA A 186 -42.85 -2.33 19.47
N SER A 187 -42.20 -3.07 20.37
CA SER A 187 -42.88 -3.62 21.56
C SER A 187 -43.26 -2.53 22.57
N LYS A 188 -42.45 -1.47 22.72
CA LYS A 188 -42.81 -0.30 23.54
C LYS A 188 -44.03 0.41 22.97
N ILE A 189 -44.02 0.69 21.66
CA ILE A 189 -45.13 1.32 20.93
C ILE A 189 -46.43 0.51 21.05
N ALA A 190 -46.36 -0.82 21.00
CA ALA A 190 -47.52 -1.69 21.18
C ALA A 190 -48.08 -1.71 22.62
N THR A 191 -47.27 -1.35 23.62
CA THR A 191 -47.55 -1.63 25.04
C THR A 191 -47.93 -0.39 25.86
N PHE A 192 -47.27 0.74 25.65
CA PHE A 192 -47.34 1.90 26.56
C PHE A 192 -48.00 3.13 25.91
N GLU A 193 -48.99 3.70 26.60
CA GLU A 193 -49.69 4.93 26.17
C GLU A 193 -48.74 6.12 26.00
N SER A 194 -47.63 6.16 26.76
CA SER A 194 -46.58 7.19 26.67
C SER A 194 -45.86 7.27 25.32
N TYR A 195 -46.04 6.27 24.45
CA TYR A 195 -45.59 6.29 23.05
C TYR A 195 -46.71 6.63 22.04
N HIS A 196 -47.95 6.84 22.50
CA HIS A 196 -49.13 7.25 21.71
C HIS A 196 -49.39 6.44 20.42
N GLY A 197 -49.01 5.16 20.38
CA GLY A 197 -49.10 4.31 19.17
C GLY A 197 -48.05 4.60 18.09
N GLY A 198 -47.04 5.41 18.41
CA GLY A 198 -45.97 5.84 17.50
C GLY A 198 -46.34 7.08 16.70
N HIS A 199 -45.40 8.01 16.52
CA HIS A 199 -45.58 9.16 15.65
C HIS A 199 -45.14 8.82 14.23
N VAL A 200 -46.05 9.03 13.26
CA VAL A 200 -45.87 8.70 11.83
C VAL A 200 -44.57 9.23 11.21
N TRP A 201 -44.00 10.32 11.74
CA TRP A 201 -42.75 10.90 11.26
C TRP A 201 -41.48 10.22 11.83
N SER A 202 -41.50 9.74 13.07
CA SER A 202 -40.33 9.13 13.75
C SER A 202 -40.36 7.60 13.80
N ASP A 203 -41.53 6.99 13.66
CA ASP A 203 -41.80 5.59 14.03
C ASP A 203 -42.46 4.80 12.90
N PHE A 204 -42.30 5.29 11.66
CA PHE A 204 -43.07 4.91 10.47
C PHE A 204 -43.10 3.41 10.13
N PHE A 205 -42.13 2.62 10.60
CA PHE A 205 -42.07 1.17 10.41
C PHE A 205 -42.32 0.42 11.72
N THR A 206 -41.73 0.86 12.85
CA THR A 206 -41.92 0.20 14.16
C THR A 206 -43.35 0.32 14.67
N MET A 207 -44.09 1.38 14.30
CA MET A 207 -45.54 1.47 14.55
C MET A 207 -46.36 0.43 13.76
N GLN A 208 -45.94 0.10 12.54
CA GLN A 208 -46.61 -0.92 11.71
C GLN A 208 -46.29 -2.33 12.23
N LEU A 209 -45.07 -2.55 12.72
CA LEU A 209 -44.68 -3.79 13.39
C LEU A 209 -45.35 -3.95 14.76
N ALA A 210 -45.62 -2.86 15.49
CA ALA A 210 -46.35 -2.89 16.75
C ALA A 210 -47.74 -3.53 16.62
N HIS A 211 -48.45 -3.33 15.50
CA HIS A 211 -49.74 -3.99 15.24
C HIS A 211 -49.66 -5.53 15.15
N LEU A 212 -48.46 -6.11 15.02
CA LEU A 212 -48.21 -7.56 14.97
C LEU A 212 -47.68 -8.13 16.29
N LEU A 213 -47.48 -7.28 17.31
CA LEU A 213 -46.90 -7.66 18.60
C LEU A 213 -47.96 -7.59 19.72
N PRO A 214 -47.96 -8.53 20.68
CA PRO A 214 -48.88 -8.47 21.80
C PRO A 214 -48.45 -7.39 22.80
N GLN A 215 -49.40 -6.63 23.33
CA GLN A 215 -49.18 -5.64 24.37
C GLN A 215 -48.63 -6.34 25.63
N SER A 216 -47.37 -6.10 25.99
CA SER A 216 -46.72 -6.84 27.08
C SER A 216 -45.43 -6.15 27.55
N PRO A 217 -45.41 -5.60 28.78
CA PRO A 217 -44.20 -5.03 29.38
C PRO A 217 -43.05 -6.05 29.47
N LEU A 218 -43.38 -7.32 29.73
CA LEU A 218 -42.39 -8.41 29.79
C LEU A 218 -41.73 -8.69 28.42
N LEU A 219 -42.46 -8.53 27.31
CA LEU A 219 -41.90 -8.75 25.97
C LEU A 219 -40.84 -7.70 25.62
N VAL A 220 -41.07 -6.44 26.01
CA VAL A 220 -40.06 -5.37 25.89
C VAL A 220 -38.79 -5.73 26.65
N SER A 221 -38.91 -6.11 27.93
CA SER A 221 -37.75 -6.52 28.75
C SER A 221 -37.05 -7.77 28.21
N ILE A 222 -37.78 -8.71 27.58
CA ILE A 222 -37.19 -9.89 26.92
C ILE A 222 -36.39 -9.48 25.68
N PHE A 223 -36.92 -8.64 24.79
CA PHE A 223 -36.16 -8.18 23.62
C PHE A 223 -34.95 -7.33 24.01
N ALA A 224 -35.10 -6.47 25.03
CA ALA A 224 -33.98 -5.71 25.60
C ALA A 224 -32.91 -6.63 26.21
N LEU A 225 -33.32 -7.71 26.89
CA LEU A 225 -32.39 -8.72 27.43
C LEU A 225 -31.67 -9.51 26.33
N ILE A 226 -32.37 -9.90 25.26
CA ILE A 226 -31.75 -10.58 24.11
C ILE A 226 -30.68 -9.69 23.48
N LYS A 227 -31.02 -8.42 23.21
CA LYS A 227 -30.10 -7.38 22.67
C LYS A 227 -28.91 -7.13 23.60
N LEU A 228 -29.14 -7.04 24.92
CA LEU A 228 -28.06 -6.88 25.88
C LEU A 228 -27.11 -8.09 25.85
N LEU A 229 -27.65 -9.31 25.89
CA LEU A 229 -26.88 -10.54 25.93
C LEU A 229 -26.11 -10.83 24.62
N SER A 230 -26.65 -10.49 23.45
CA SER A 230 -25.87 -10.57 22.18
C SER A 230 -24.65 -9.66 22.20
N GLY A 231 -24.78 -8.44 22.72
CA GLY A 231 -23.65 -7.55 22.96
C GLY A 231 -22.66 -8.04 24.02
N MET A 232 -23.12 -8.75 25.07
CA MET A 232 -22.19 -9.37 26.04
C MET A 232 -21.42 -10.54 25.44
N ILE A 233 -22.08 -11.38 24.64
CA ILE A 233 -21.44 -12.47 23.88
C ILE A 233 -20.41 -11.89 22.90
N TRP A 234 -20.73 -10.77 22.24
CA TRP A 234 -19.81 -9.99 21.42
C TRP A 234 -18.58 -9.51 22.19
N LEU A 235 -18.76 -8.77 23.29
CA LEU A 235 -17.66 -8.23 24.10
C LEU A 235 -16.74 -9.35 24.62
N PHE A 236 -17.32 -10.45 25.11
CA PHE A 236 -16.58 -11.62 25.57
C PHE A 236 -15.75 -12.25 24.44
N ILE A 237 -16.37 -12.64 23.32
CA ILE A 237 -15.70 -13.37 22.23
C ILE A 237 -14.65 -12.48 21.54
N VAL A 238 -14.95 -11.21 21.29
CA VAL A 238 -14.00 -10.27 20.67
C VAL A 238 -12.84 -9.94 21.63
N GLY A 239 -13.09 -9.88 22.94
CA GLY A 239 -12.07 -9.75 23.98
C GLY A 239 -11.13 -10.96 24.13
N GLN A 240 -11.54 -12.15 23.66
CA GLN A 240 -10.68 -13.34 23.60
C GLN A 240 -9.97 -13.50 22.26
N HIS A 241 -10.57 -13.04 21.16
CA HIS A 241 -9.98 -13.13 19.82
C HIS A 241 -9.45 -11.79 19.32
N VAL A 242 -8.35 -11.34 19.92
CA VAL A 242 -7.63 -10.10 19.56
C VAL A 242 -7.17 -10.04 18.10
N THR A 243 -6.87 -11.18 17.47
CA THR A 243 -6.49 -11.28 16.05
C THR A 243 -7.67 -11.29 15.08
N TRP A 244 -8.93 -11.26 15.53
CA TRP A 244 -10.10 -11.13 14.64
C TRP A 244 -10.20 -9.70 14.10
N GLY A 245 -9.36 -9.33 13.13
CA GLY A 245 -9.29 -7.98 12.57
C GLY A 245 -10.60 -7.51 11.90
N VAL A 246 -11.39 -8.45 11.36
CA VAL A 246 -12.77 -8.17 10.91
C VAL A 246 -13.69 -7.73 12.06
N ALA A 247 -13.46 -8.16 13.30
CA ALA A 247 -14.15 -7.63 14.48
C ALA A 247 -13.52 -6.30 14.94
N TRP A 248 -12.21 -6.29 15.20
CA TRP A 248 -11.49 -5.19 15.85
C TRP A 248 -11.35 -3.90 15.04
N HIS A 249 -11.56 -3.91 13.72
CA HIS A 249 -11.46 -2.69 12.91
C HIS A 249 -12.43 -1.57 13.33
N ARG A 250 -13.56 -1.87 13.99
CA ARG A 250 -14.47 -0.82 14.52
C ARG A 250 -13.85 0.01 15.63
N PHE A 251 -12.73 -0.44 16.19
CA PHE A 251 -11.95 0.31 17.17
C PHE A 251 -10.63 0.80 16.53
N MET A 252 -9.91 -0.10 15.86
CA MET A 252 -8.55 0.19 15.36
C MET A 252 -8.51 1.09 14.12
N ALA A 253 -9.55 1.10 13.27
CA ALA A 253 -9.58 1.95 12.07
C ALA A 253 -9.44 3.45 12.39
N PHE A 254 -10.02 3.91 13.51
CA PHE A 254 -9.92 5.29 13.95
C PHE A 254 -8.47 5.72 14.20
N PHE A 255 -7.73 4.90 14.94
CA PHE A 255 -6.33 5.17 15.27
C PHE A 255 -5.43 5.06 14.03
N ASN A 256 -5.62 4.03 13.18
CA ASN A 256 -4.79 3.88 12.00
C ASN A 256 -5.04 4.99 10.95
N ILE A 257 -6.28 5.47 10.80
CA ILE A 257 -6.60 6.60 9.91
C ILE A 257 -6.01 7.93 10.44
N PHE A 258 -5.94 8.12 11.76
CA PHE A 258 -5.31 9.31 12.35
C PHE A 258 -3.77 9.27 12.24
N LEU A 259 -3.17 8.09 12.42
CA LEU A 259 -1.71 7.87 12.53
C LEU A 259 -1.04 7.48 11.20
N LYS A 260 -1.72 7.69 10.06
CA LYS A 260 -1.17 7.50 8.70
C LYS A 260 0.15 8.20 8.48
N ARG A 261 0.94 7.70 7.53
CA ARG A 261 2.22 8.31 7.11
C ARG A 261 2.07 9.79 6.72
N ASN A 262 1.06 10.15 5.91
CA ASN A 262 0.87 11.52 5.45
C ASN A 262 -0.24 12.24 6.25
N ALA A 263 0.11 13.30 6.99
CA ALA A 263 -0.86 14.11 7.74
C ALA A 263 -1.90 14.86 6.86
N ASP A 264 -1.69 14.91 5.54
CA ASP A 264 -2.61 15.50 4.57
C ASP A 264 -3.75 14.58 4.11
N GLY A 265 -3.75 13.30 4.49
CA GLY A 265 -4.81 12.33 4.17
C GLY A 265 -4.62 11.59 2.82
N ARG A 266 -3.53 11.87 2.08
CA ARG A 266 -3.08 10.98 1.00
C ARG A 266 -2.67 9.62 1.57
N ASN A 267 -3.04 8.57 0.86
CA ASN A 267 -2.60 7.21 1.17
C ASN A 267 -1.05 7.10 1.17
N ALA A 268 -0.49 6.11 1.87
CA ALA A 268 0.96 5.87 2.01
C ALA A 268 1.63 5.47 0.66
N LEU A 269 1.76 6.45 -0.22
CA LEU A 269 2.23 6.40 -1.61
C LEU A 269 3.04 7.66 -1.93
N GLY A 270 3.63 7.71 -3.13
CA GLY A 270 4.67 8.68 -3.46
C GLY A 270 6.03 8.05 -3.16
N ALA A 271 6.76 8.63 -2.20
CA ALA A 271 8.00 8.10 -1.66
C ALA A 271 7.84 6.69 -1.03
N ALA A 272 8.91 5.91 -1.03
CA ALA A 272 9.13 4.90 0.01
C ALA A 272 9.28 5.58 1.38
N LYS A 273 8.87 4.92 2.46
CA LYS A 273 9.33 5.27 3.82
C LYS A 273 10.87 5.16 3.84
N PRO A 274 11.62 6.14 4.38
CA PRO A 274 13.06 6.00 4.62
C PRO A 274 13.40 4.79 5.50
N MET A 275 14.65 4.33 5.45
CA MET A 275 15.17 3.36 6.41
C MET A 275 15.29 4.02 7.80
N THR A 276 14.93 3.30 8.86
CA THR A 276 14.79 3.89 10.21
C THR A 276 15.16 2.91 11.32
N SER A 277 16.02 3.34 12.24
CA SER A 277 16.28 2.72 13.55
C SER A 277 15.92 3.73 14.64
N GLY A 278 15.52 3.28 15.84
CA GLY A 278 15.33 4.12 17.03
C GLY A 278 14.36 5.32 16.92
N GLY A 279 13.57 5.42 15.84
CA GLY A 279 12.76 6.60 15.52
C GLY A 279 13.49 7.74 14.80
N ARG A 280 14.69 7.50 14.26
CA ARG A 280 15.43 8.39 13.35
C ARG A 280 15.56 7.77 11.95
N MET A 281 15.91 8.59 10.96
CA MET A 281 16.27 8.12 9.62
C MET A 281 17.74 7.70 9.58
N LEU A 282 18.03 6.58 8.90
CA LEU A 282 19.40 6.10 8.66
C LEU A 282 19.96 6.65 7.35
N THR A 283 21.18 7.18 7.41
CA THR A 283 22.02 7.57 6.27
C THR A 283 23.38 6.86 6.37
N MET A 284 24.16 6.82 5.30
CA MET A 284 25.48 6.14 5.29
C MET A 284 26.46 6.69 6.34
N GLU A 285 26.34 7.96 6.74
CA GLU A 285 27.21 8.59 7.73
C GLU A 285 26.69 8.46 9.17
N ASN A 286 25.45 8.00 9.36
CA ASN A 286 24.80 7.95 10.68
C ASN A 286 24.36 6.54 11.12
N ALA A 287 24.31 5.56 10.21
CA ALA A 287 23.98 4.18 10.54
C ALA A 287 25.16 3.49 11.25
N ASP A 288 24.92 2.99 12.44
CA ASP A 288 25.89 2.19 13.20
C ASP A 288 25.47 0.70 13.18
N PRO A 289 26.21 -0.20 12.51
CA PRO A 289 25.83 -1.61 12.42
C PRO A 289 25.83 -2.38 13.75
N GLU A 290 26.38 -1.84 14.84
CA GLU A 290 26.34 -2.46 16.17
C GLU A 290 25.11 -2.01 16.98
N ASP A 291 24.61 -0.79 16.76
CA ASP A 291 23.52 -0.15 17.54
C ASP A 291 22.18 0.01 16.75
N ASP A 292 22.17 -0.03 15.42
CA ASP A 292 21.00 0.23 14.58
C ASP A 292 20.42 -1.00 13.84
N THR A 293 19.08 -1.14 13.87
CA THR A 293 18.37 -2.06 12.97
C THR A 293 18.44 -1.59 11.51
N ILE A 294 19.11 -2.37 10.65
CA ILE A 294 19.19 -2.14 9.20
C ILE A 294 18.04 -2.89 8.49
N GLY A 295 16.89 -2.25 8.38
CA GLY A 295 15.68 -2.82 7.75
C GLY A 295 14.73 -3.44 8.77
N VAL A 296 14.19 -4.62 8.46
CA VAL A 296 13.38 -5.45 9.38
C VAL A 296 13.70 -6.94 9.10
N GLY A 297 14.35 -7.61 10.07
CA GLY A 297 14.69 -9.03 10.03
C GLY A 297 13.87 -9.88 11.01
N THR A 298 13.54 -9.33 12.17
CA THR A 298 12.61 -9.93 13.16
C THR A 298 11.24 -9.23 13.13
N ILE A 299 10.29 -9.73 13.92
CA ILE A 299 8.98 -9.08 14.05
C ILE A 299 9.01 -7.81 14.93
N ASP A 300 9.98 -7.68 15.85
CA ASP A 300 10.06 -6.54 16.79
C ASP A 300 10.91 -5.36 16.31
N ASP A 301 11.69 -5.55 15.24
CA ASP A 301 12.25 -4.48 14.40
C ASP A 301 11.17 -3.54 13.84
N PHE A 302 9.98 -4.06 13.52
CA PHE A 302 8.89 -3.22 13.02
C PHE A 302 8.51 -2.16 14.05
N THR A 303 8.37 -0.92 13.59
CA THR A 303 7.86 0.16 14.45
C THR A 303 6.46 -0.15 15.01
N TRP A 304 6.07 0.46 16.14
CA TRP A 304 4.74 0.27 16.73
C TRP A 304 3.59 0.53 15.74
N LYS A 305 3.80 1.37 14.71
CA LYS A 305 2.82 1.64 13.66
C LYS A 305 2.70 0.48 12.65
N GLY A 306 3.75 -0.33 12.46
CA GLY A 306 3.65 -1.61 11.75
C GLY A 306 2.78 -2.60 12.52
N TRP A 307 3.06 -2.80 13.81
CA TRP A 307 2.24 -3.63 14.69
C TRP A 307 0.76 -3.18 14.73
N MET A 308 0.50 -1.87 14.69
CA MET A 308 -0.84 -1.31 14.57
C MET A 308 -1.49 -1.59 13.20
N ASP A 309 -0.74 -1.48 12.09
CA ASP A 309 -1.22 -1.82 10.75
C ASP A 309 -1.64 -3.29 10.65
N PHE A 310 -0.83 -4.19 11.18
CA PHE A 310 -1.10 -5.64 11.19
C PHE A 310 -2.39 -5.93 11.99
N THR A 311 -2.47 -5.38 13.21
CA THR A 311 -3.66 -5.46 14.08
C THR A 311 -4.92 -4.91 13.40
N SER A 312 -4.80 -3.82 12.64
CA SER A 312 -5.94 -3.13 12.01
C SER A 312 -6.50 -3.86 10.79
N CYS A 313 -5.86 -4.94 10.32
CA CYS A 313 -6.24 -5.62 9.08
C CYS A 313 -7.69 -6.14 9.07
N THR A 314 -8.57 -5.43 8.37
CA THR A 314 -10.00 -5.76 8.18
C THR A 314 -10.28 -7.11 7.50
N GLU A 315 -9.27 -7.76 6.93
CA GLU A 315 -9.37 -8.97 6.08
C GLU A 315 -10.33 -8.86 4.88
N CYS A 316 -10.73 -7.63 4.50
CA CYS A 316 -11.81 -7.37 3.54
C CYS A 316 -11.49 -7.76 2.08
N GLY A 317 -10.24 -8.14 1.79
CA GLY A 317 -9.79 -8.65 0.49
C GLY A 317 -9.58 -7.60 -0.62
N ARG A 318 -9.85 -6.30 -0.39
CA ARG A 318 -9.71 -5.26 -1.44
C ARG A 318 -8.29 -5.14 -2.00
N CYS A 319 -7.27 -5.23 -1.16
CA CYS A 319 -5.86 -5.20 -1.58
C CYS A 319 -5.42 -6.48 -2.32
N GLN A 320 -6.09 -7.62 -2.06
CA GLN A 320 -5.89 -8.91 -2.72
C GLN A 320 -6.59 -8.95 -4.09
N GLU A 321 -7.85 -8.51 -4.16
CA GLU A 321 -8.67 -8.33 -5.40
C GLU A 321 -7.94 -7.47 -6.46
N GLN A 322 -7.05 -6.56 -6.03
CA GLN A 322 -6.39 -5.58 -6.90
C GLN A 322 -4.86 -5.78 -6.97
N CYS A 323 -4.29 -6.83 -6.37
CA CYS A 323 -2.85 -7.10 -6.45
C CYS A 323 -2.50 -7.75 -7.80
N PRO A 324 -1.51 -7.23 -8.57
CA PRO A 324 -1.12 -7.83 -9.84
C PRO A 324 -0.54 -9.24 -9.70
N ALA A 325 0.31 -9.45 -8.69
CA ALA A 325 0.91 -10.75 -8.40
C ALA A 325 -0.16 -11.81 -8.14
N TRP A 326 -1.07 -11.54 -7.20
CA TRP A 326 -2.20 -12.41 -6.86
C TRP A 326 -3.07 -12.78 -8.07
N ASN A 327 -3.47 -11.79 -8.87
CA ASN A 327 -4.29 -12.01 -10.07
C ASN A 327 -3.56 -12.88 -11.11
N THR A 328 -2.23 -12.86 -11.14
CA THR A 328 -1.38 -13.71 -12.01
C THR A 328 -0.92 -15.04 -11.36
N ALA A 329 -1.57 -15.47 -10.28
CA ALA A 329 -1.30 -16.74 -9.57
C ALA A 329 0.06 -16.84 -8.83
N LYS A 330 0.68 -15.70 -8.48
CA LYS A 330 1.84 -15.66 -7.58
C LYS A 330 1.41 -15.74 -6.11
N PRO A 331 2.28 -16.19 -5.18
CA PRO A 331 1.90 -16.41 -3.79
C PRO A 331 1.58 -15.11 -3.02
N LEU A 332 2.05 -13.94 -3.49
CA LEU A 332 1.77 -12.65 -2.85
C LEU A 332 0.28 -12.25 -2.91
N SER A 333 -0.42 -12.50 -1.80
CA SER A 333 -1.55 -11.67 -1.38
C SER A 333 -1.08 -10.63 -0.36
N PRO A 334 -1.25 -9.32 -0.61
CA PRO A 334 -0.97 -8.28 0.37
C PRO A 334 -1.84 -8.39 1.63
N LYS A 335 -3.01 -9.04 1.56
CA LYS A 335 -3.81 -9.33 2.76
C LYS A 335 -3.17 -10.44 3.59
N MET A 336 -2.76 -11.54 2.96
CA MET A 336 -2.20 -12.68 3.69
C MET A 336 -0.83 -12.35 4.29
N LEU A 337 0.01 -11.59 3.59
CA LEU A 337 1.24 -11.04 4.18
C LEU A 337 0.96 -10.26 5.47
N ILE A 338 -0.01 -9.36 5.47
CA ILE A 338 -0.35 -8.56 6.66
C ILE A 338 -1.01 -9.41 7.77
N THR A 339 -1.78 -10.46 7.45
CA THR A 339 -2.31 -11.37 8.49
C THR A 339 -1.24 -12.29 9.05
N ASN A 340 -0.30 -12.81 8.25
CA ASN A 340 0.82 -13.61 8.74
C ASN A 340 1.68 -12.78 9.70
N LEU A 341 2.03 -11.54 9.31
CA LEU A 341 2.74 -10.61 10.19
C LEU A 341 1.95 -10.28 11.46
N ARG A 342 0.62 -10.15 11.40
CA ARG A 342 -0.24 -9.96 12.58
C ARG A 342 -0.19 -11.18 13.50
N ASP A 343 -0.44 -12.37 12.96
CA ASP A 343 -0.68 -13.56 13.79
C ASP A 343 0.64 -13.98 14.46
N HIS A 344 1.75 -13.98 13.71
CA HIS A 344 3.11 -14.13 14.27
C HIS A 344 3.46 -13.05 15.31
N ALA A 345 3.13 -11.76 15.07
CA ALA A 345 3.38 -10.71 16.06
C ALA A 345 2.65 -10.96 17.39
N TYR A 346 1.43 -11.51 17.36
CA TYR A 346 0.69 -11.83 18.59
C TYR A 346 1.19 -13.12 19.26
N GLU A 347 1.69 -14.08 18.48
CA GLU A 347 2.36 -15.30 18.96
C GLU A 347 3.71 -15.01 19.62
N SER A 348 4.54 -14.12 19.06
CA SER A 348 5.83 -13.72 19.63
C SER A 348 5.71 -12.74 20.81
N ALA A 349 4.61 -11.99 20.92
CA ALA A 349 4.45 -10.94 21.93
C ALA A 349 4.62 -11.36 23.41
N PRO A 350 4.26 -12.57 23.87
CA PRO A 350 4.54 -13.02 25.23
C PRO A 350 6.05 -13.15 25.48
N TYR A 351 6.77 -13.81 24.57
CA TYR A 351 8.21 -14.05 24.67
C TYR A 351 9.00 -12.73 24.61
N LEU A 352 8.65 -11.82 23.70
CA LEU A 352 9.27 -10.49 23.60
C LEU A 352 9.06 -9.64 24.87
N ARG A 353 7.91 -9.76 25.54
CA ARG A 353 7.70 -9.11 26.86
C ARG A 353 8.55 -9.76 27.95
N ALA A 354 8.63 -11.09 27.98
CA ALA A 354 9.45 -11.81 28.95
C ALA A 354 10.92 -11.42 28.80
N ALA A 355 11.47 -11.51 27.58
CA ALA A 355 12.84 -11.12 27.26
C ALA A 355 13.12 -9.65 27.64
N ARG A 356 12.22 -8.69 27.33
CA ARG A 356 12.43 -7.29 27.72
C ARG A 356 12.26 -7.03 29.22
N SER A 357 11.45 -7.82 29.93
CA SER A 357 11.38 -7.76 31.40
C SER A 357 12.62 -8.35 32.08
N GLN A 358 13.25 -9.34 31.44
CA GLN A 358 14.52 -9.93 31.87
C GLN A 358 15.73 -9.06 31.46
N ALA A 359 15.66 -8.31 30.36
CA ALA A 359 16.74 -7.42 29.91
C ALA A 359 17.01 -6.25 30.87
N GLY A 360 16.04 -5.87 31.71
CA GLY A 360 16.26 -5.00 32.88
C GLY A 360 17.17 -5.62 33.95
N GLN A 361 17.48 -6.91 33.81
CA GLN A 361 18.48 -7.70 34.55
C GLN A 361 19.36 -8.46 33.55
N SER A 362 20.05 -7.68 32.69
CA SER A 362 21.05 -8.06 31.66
C SER A 362 20.57 -8.31 30.22
N ALA A 363 21.01 -7.39 29.35
CA ALA A 363 21.53 -7.54 27.99
C ALA A 363 20.94 -8.55 26.98
N GLY A 364 20.48 -8.00 25.85
CA GLY A 364 20.88 -8.44 24.49
C GLY A 364 20.34 -9.78 23.96
N LEU A 365 19.44 -9.72 22.99
CA LEU A 365 18.89 -10.90 22.28
C LEU A 365 19.90 -11.64 21.37
N PHE A 366 21.16 -11.20 21.33
CA PHE A 366 22.21 -11.67 20.41
C PHE A 366 23.24 -12.63 21.04
N THR A 367 23.10 -12.99 22.33
CA THR A 367 24.07 -13.85 23.03
C THR A 367 23.99 -15.34 22.66
N GLY A 368 22.92 -15.78 22.00
CA GLY A 368 22.73 -17.17 21.57
C GLY A 368 22.26 -18.13 22.68
N GLU A 369 22.11 -17.65 23.92
CA GLU A 369 21.42 -18.37 24.99
C GLU A 369 19.95 -17.93 25.02
N ALA A 370 19.03 -18.89 25.01
CA ALA A 370 17.60 -18.60 25.07
C ALA A 370 17.25 -17.98 26.45
N PRO A 371 16.42 -16.91 26.51
CA PRO A 371 15.96 -16.36 27.78
C PRO A 371 15.20 -17.42 28.59
N ASP A 372 15.20 -17.29 29.93
CA ASP A 372 14.48 -18.21 30.80
C ASP A 372 12.96 -18.01 30.69
N VAL A 373 12.38 -18.65 29.68
CA VAL A 373 10.94 -18.64 29.37
C VAL A 373 10.15 -19.61 30.24
N SER A 374 10.73 -20.22 31.28
CA SER A 374 10.00 -21.11 32.20
C SER A 374 8.79 -20.41 32.85
N ALA A 375 8.90 -19.11 33.14
CA ALA A 375 7.80 -18.28 33.62
C ALA A 375 6.68 -18.05 32.57
N VAL A 376 6.97 -18.20 31.28
CA VAL A 376 5.99 -18.15 30.18
C VAL A 376 5.33 -19.51 30.00
N ALA A 377 6.10 -20.60 29.97
CA ALA A 377 5.61 -21.98 29.91
C ALA A 377 4.67 -22.33 31.09
N LEU A 378 5.00 -21.84 32.30
CA LEU A 378 4.15 -21.98 33.49
C LEU A 378 2.87 -21.11 33.44
N ALA A 379 2.80 -20.11 32.55
CA ALA A 379 1.66 -19.21 32.39
C ALA A 379 0.73 -19.59 31.22
N ASP A 380 1.27 -20.24 30.19
CA ASP A 380 0.52 -20.77 29.05
C ASP A 380 1.07 -22.17 28.65
N PRO A 381 0.32 -23.27 28.93
CA PRO A 381 0.73 -24.64 28.58
C PRO A 381 0.87 -24.92 27.08
N GLN A 382 0.52 -23.97 26.20
CA GLN A 382 0.74 -24.08 24.76
C GLN A 382 2.05 -23.40 24.31
N ALA A 383 2.70 -22.62 25.17
CA ALA A 383 3.95 -21.92 24.86
C ALA A 383 5.16 -22.85 24.65
N ASP A 384 5.16 -24.05 25.23
CA ASP A 384 6.20 -25.07 25.02
C ASP A 384 6.25 -25.59 23.58
N MET A 385 5.16 -25.47 22.79
CA MET A 385 5.15 -25.89 21.39
C MET A 385 5.91 -24.94 20.44
N HIS A 386 6.41 -23.81 20.96
CA HIS A 386 7.03 -22.75 20.16
C HIS A 386 8.41 -22.30 20.67
N ALA A 387 8.99 -23.00 21.66
CA ALA A 387 10.37 -22.77 22.09
C ALA A 387 11.40 -23.05 20.97
N ASP A 388 11.08 -23.97 20.04
CA ASP A 388 11.87 -24.32 18.86
C ASP A 388 11.48 -23.52 17.60
N LEU A 389 10.61 -22.50 17.68
CA LEU A 389 10.32 -21.65 16.51
C LEU A 389 11.56 -20.79 16.17
N PRO A 390 11.88 -20.59 14.86
CA PRO A 390 12.89 -19.64 14.43
C PRO A 390 12.39 -18.19 14.59
N LEU A 391 12.35 -17.71 15.84
CA LEU A 391 12.03 -16.33 16.21
C LEU A 391 13.01 -15.29 15.60
N LEU A 392 14.13 -15.74 15.03
CA LEU A 392 15.20 -14.92 14.46
C LEU A 392 14.96 -14.48 13.00
N GLN A 393 14.16 -15.19 12.19
CA GLN A 393 14.09 -14.93 10.74
C GLN A 393 12.67 -14.82 10.20
N LEU A 394 12.24 -13.59 9.94
CA LEU A 394 10.90 -13.27 9.43
C LEU A 394 10.70 -13.71 7.97
N VAL A 395 11.76 -13.67 7.16
CA VAL A 395 11.76 -14.05 5.74
C VAL A 395 12.74 -15.20 5.51
N ALA A 396 12.22 -16.39 5.25
CA ALA A 396 12.99 -17.60 4.94
C ALA A 396 12.13 -18.58 4.12
N SER A 397 12.78 -19.49 3.40
CA SER A 397 12.09 -20.48 2.54
C SER A 397 11.44 -21.62 3.34
N GLY A 398 10.19 -21.97 3.00
CA GLY A 398 9.47 -23.07 3.64
C GLY A 398 9.06 -22.78 5.10
N ASP A 399 8.98 -23.82 5.93
CA ASP A 399 8.49 -23.72 7.33
C ASP A 399 9.45 -22.95 8.27
N MET A 400 10.59 -22.46 7.76
CA MET A 400 11.60 -21.71 8.51
C MET A 400 11.29 -20.22 8.67
N GLY A 401 10.28 -19.68 7.97
CA GLY A 401 10.00 -18.24 7.95
C GLY A 401 8.50 -17.91 7.85
N VAL A 402 8.14 -16.70 8.27
CA VAL A 402 6.74 -16.21 8.32
C VAL A 402 6.26 -15.75 6.94
N ILE A 403 7.19 -15.22 6.14
CA ILE A 403 6.99 -14.73 4.78
C ILE A 403 8.00 -15.43 3.86
N ASP A 404 7.51 -16.29 2.97
CA ASP A 404 8.35 -16.96 1.97
C ASP A 404 8.97 -15.93 0.99
N PRO A 405 10.23 -16.09 0.54
CA PRO A 405 10.89 -15.15 -0.37
C PRO A 405 10.10 -14.88 -1.66
N ASP A 406 9.39 -15.86 -2.24
CA ASP A 406 8.58 -15.63 -3.45
C ASP A 406 7.40 -14.68 -3.18
N VAL A 407 6.89 -14.63 -1.94
CA VAL A 407 5.89 -13.62 -1.52
C VAL A 407 6.53 -12.22 -1.52
N LEU A 408 7.73 -12.08 -0.96
CA LEU A 408 8.43 -10.79 -0.87
C LEU A 408 8.86 -10.26 -2.25
N TRP A 409 9.48 -11.11 -3.07
CA TRP A 409 10.04 -10.76 -4.37
C TRP A 409 8.98 -10.68 -5.50
N SER A 410 7.78 -11.21 -5.29
CA SER A 410 6.61 -10.94 -6.15
C SER A 410 6.10 -9.49 -6.11
N CYS A 411 6.51 -8.68 -5.13
CA CYS A 411 6.00 -7.31 -5.00
C CYS A 411 6.55 -6.36 -6.07
N THR A 412 5.64 -5.76 -6.85
CA THR A 412 5.96 -4.77 -7.91
C THR A 412 6.01 -3.32 -7.42
N ASN A 413 5.93 -3.04 -6.10
CA ASN A 413 5.89 -1.68 -5.52
C ASN A 413 4.78 -0.76 -6.10
N CYS A 414 3.79 -1.30 -6.82
CA CYS A 414 2.90 -0.53 -7.70
C CYS A 414 1.78 0.27 -7.03
N GLY A 415 1.73 0.30 -5.70
CA GLY A 415 0.75 1.04 -4.89
C GLY A 415 -0.67 0.45 -4.79
N ALA A 416 -1.02 -0.58 -5.58
CA ALA A 416 -2.41 -1.03 -5.74
C ALA A 416 -3.07 -1.53 -4.43
N CYS A 417 -2.30 -2.17 -3.54
CA CYS A 417 -2.77 -2.61 -2.23
C CYS A 417 -3.12 -1.44 -1.29
N VAL A 418 -2.25 -0.44 -1.22
CA VAL A 418 -2.39 0.74 -0.34
C VAL A 418 -3.53 1.65 -0.84
N GLU A 419 -3.60 1.92 -2.15
CA GLU A 419 -4.67 2.70 -2.79
C GLU A 419 -6.08 2.10 -2.59
N GLN A 420 -6.17 0.80 -2.28
CA GLN A 420 -7.43 0.06 -2.10
C GLN A 420 -7.71 -0.32 -0.64
N CYS A 421 -6.81 0.03 0.28
CA CYS A 421 -6.99 -0.17 1.71
C CYS A 421 -7.81 1.00 2.30
N PRO A 422 -8.99 0.76 2.89
CA PRO A 422 -9.85 1.84 3.41
C PRO A 422 -9.27 2.51 4.67
N ILE A 423 -8.31 1.86 5.33
CA ILE A 423 -7.65 2.29 6.56
C ILE A 423 -6.14 2.57 6.37
N ASP A 424 -5.68 2.59 5.11
CA ASP A 424 -4.32 2.98 4.70
C ASP A 424 -3.16 2.20 5.38
N ILE A 425 -3.26 0.86 5.40
CA ILE A 425 -2.13 0.00 5.82
C ILE A 425 -0.95 0.17 4.86
N GLU A 426 0.24 0.35 5.43
CA GLU A 426 1.48 0.79 4.76
C GLU A 426 2.21 -0.40 4.09
N HIS A 427 1.45 -1.28 3.41
CA HIS A 427 1.88 -2.57 2.85
C HIS A 427 3.21 -2.56 2.07
N ILE A 428 3.52 -1.46 1.38
CA ILE A 428 4.75 -1.35 0.59
C ILE A 428 5.95 -1.03 1.47
N ASP A 429 5.78 -0.16 2.47
CA ASP A 429 6.86 0.21 3.38
C ASP A 429 7.31 -1.02 4.18
N HIS A 430 6.37 -1.85 4.66
CA HIS A 430 6.66 -3.13 5.32
C HIS A 430 7.43 -4.11 4.42
N ILE A 431 7.11 -4.16 3.12
CA ILE A 431 7.81 -5.01 2.14
C ILE A 431 9.20 -4.46 1.80
N VAL A 432 9.37 -3.13 1.73
CA VAL A 432 10.66 -2.49 1.46
C VAL A 432 11.60 -2.63 2.67
N ASP A 433 11.09 -2.49 3.90
CA ASP A 433 11.88 -2.70 5.12
C ASP A 433 12.37 -4.15 5.26
N MET A 434 11.53 -5.15 4.98
CA MET A 434 11.97 -6.57 4.92
C MET A 434 13.01 -6.82 3.82
N ARG A 435 12.84 -6.20 2.64
CA ARG A 435 13.84 -6.26 1.56
C ARG A 435 15.17 -5.58 1.93
N ARG A 436 15.14 -4.51 2.72
CA ARG A 436 16.37 -3.84 3.20
C ARG A 436 17.22 -4.77 4.04
N TYR A 437 16.62 -5.49 4.99
CA TYR A 437 17.33 -6.47 5.81
C TYR A 437 17.90 -7.62 4.95
N GLN A 438 17.05 -8.23 4.12
CA GLN A 438 17.47 -9.32 3.22
C GLN A 438 18.64 -8.92 2.29
N VAL A 439 18.66 -7.69 1.76
CA VAL A 439 19.73 -7.23 0.86
C VAL A 439 20.97 -6.71 1.57
N LEU A 440 20.83 -6.01 2.71
CA LEU A 440 21.93 -5.31 3.38
C LEU A 440 22.56 -6.10 4.53
N VAL A 441 21.85 -7.06 5.11
CA VAL A 441 22.32 -7.89 6.23
C VAL A 441 22.56 -9.33 5.77
N GLU A 442 21.53 -10.05 5.33
CA GLU A 442 21.65 -11.46 4.92
C GLU A 442 22.36 -11.66 3.57
N SER A 443 22.38 -10.61 2.72
CA SER A 443 22.74 -10.71 1.30
C SER A 443 21.91 -11.75 0.51
N GLU A 444 20.70 -12.06 0.98
CA GLU A 444 19.76 -13.00 0.35
C GLU A 444 18.82 -12.25 -0.59
N PHE A 445 19.04 -12.40 -1.90
CA PHE A 445 18.19 -11.80 -2.93
C PHE A 445 18.27 -12.56 -4.26
N PRO A 446 17.25 -12.44 -5.15
CA PRO A 446 17.27 -13.04 -6.48
C PRO A 446 18.54 -12.72 -7.25
N THR A 447 19.21 -13.76 -7.74
CA THR A 447 20.59 -13.72 -8.25
C THR A 447 20.83 -12.70 -9.37
N GLU A 448 19.80 -12.44 -10.17
CA GLU A 448 19.79 -11.50 -11.28
C GLU A 448 20.05 -10.04 -10.80
N LEU A 449 19.65 -9.71 -9.57
CA LEU A 449 19.92 -8.41 -8.95
C LEU A 449 21.41 -8.20 -8.62
N GLY A 450 22.22 -9.26 -8.51
CA GLY A 450 23.66 -9.13 -8.30
C GLY A 450 24.36 -8.42 -9.48
N GLY A 451 23.90 -8.67 -10.71
CA GLY A 451 24.34 -7.93 -11.90
C GLY A 451 23.90 -6.47 -11.88
N LEU A 452 22.63 -6.23 -11.49
CA LEU A 452 22.07 -4.88 -11.36
C LEU A 452 22.87 -4.02 -10.36
N PHE A 453 23.12 -4.52 -9.15
CA PHE A 453 23.84 -3.77 -8.11
C PHE A 453 25.27 -3.44 -8.55
N LYS A 454 26.01 -4.43 -9.06
CA LYS A 454 27.37 -4.22 -9.58
C LYS A 454 27.43 -3.21 -10.72
N ASN A 455 26.46 -3.23 -11.63
CA ASN A 455 26.37 -2.25 -12.73
C ASN A 455 26.11 -0.84 -12.19
N LEU A 456 25.18 -0.69 -11.23
CA LEU A 456 24.87 0.59 -10.59
C LEU A 456 26.08 1.15 -9.82
N GLU A 457 26.78 0.31 -9.06
CA GLU A 457 27.99 0.67 -8.30
C GLU A 457 29.16 1.07 -9.21
N THR A 458 29.50 0.23 -10.20
CA THR A 458 30.73 0.40 -11.00
C THR A 458 30.58 1.24 -12.26
N LYS A 459 29.34 1.56 -12.67
CA LYS A 459 29.03 2.33 -13.89
C LYS A 459 27.95 3.42 -13.69
N GLY A 460 27.40 3.57 -12.50
CA GLY A 460 26.33 4.54 -12.24
C GLY A 460 25.04 4.28 -13.02
N ASN A 461 24.89 3.13 -13.69
CA ASN A 461 23.72 2.80 -14.51
C ASN A 461 23.45 1.29 -14.54
N PRO A 462 22.18 0.84 -14.58
CA PRO A 462 21.85 -0.58 -14.42
C PRO A 462 22.17 -1.44 -15.66
N TRP A 463 22.37 -0.83 -16.83
CA TRP A 463 22.78 -1.52 -18.08
C TRP A 463 24.30 -1.81 -18.16
N GLY A 464 25.10 -1.36 -17.19
CA GLY A 464 26.55 -1.59 -17.14
C GLY A 464 27.33 -0.94 -18.28
N GLN A 465 26.73 0.03 -18.98
CA GLN A 465 27.33 0.74 -20.11
C GLN A 465 28.29 1.83 -19.62
N ASN A 466 29.12 2.39 -20.51
CA ASN A 466 29.95 3.55 -20.21
C ASN A 466 29.17 4.86 -20.43
N ASN A 467 29.49 5.91 -19.67
CA ASN A 467 28.81 7.21 -19.76
C ASN A 467 29.01 7.92 -21.10
N ASN A 468 30.03 7.59 -21.90
CA ASN A 468 30.26 8.22 -23.21
C ASN A 468 29.09 8.03 -24.21
N LYS A 469 28.23 7.03 -24.03
CA LYS A 469 26.99 6.93 -24.84
C LYS A 469 26.00 8.08 -24.57
N ARG A 470 26.18 8.82 -23.48
CA ARG A 470 25.39 10.02 -23.14
C ARG A 470 25.76 11.22 -24.01
N SER A 471 26.98 11.31 -24.53
CA SER A 471 27.39 12.29 -25.54
C SER A 471 27.04 11.83 -26.96
N GLU A 472 27.20 10.54 -27.30
CA GLU A 472 26.87 9.96 -28.62
C GLU A 472 25.45 10.31 -29.14
N TRP A 473 24.41 10.30 -28.28
CA TRP A 473 23.05 10.66 -28.72
C TRP A 473 22.84 12.18 -28.90
N ILE A 474 23.60 13.00 -28.17
CA ILE A 474 23.58 14.47 -28.25
C ILE A 474 24.27 14.91 -29.53
N GLU A 475 25.46 14.36 -29.84
CA GLU A 475 26.16 14.56 -31.11
C GLU A 475 25.23 14.23 -32.29
N LYS A 476 24.51 13.11 -32.22
CA LYS A 476 23.53 12.73 -33.24
C LYS A 476 22.34 13.70 -33.32
N ALA A 477 21.87 14.26 -32.21
CA ALA A 477 20.82 15.27 -32.24
C ALA A 477 21.30 16.58 -32.87
N LYS A 478 22.48 17.08 -32.48
CA LYS A 478 23.11 18.27 -33.07
C LYS A 478 23.42 18.07 -34.56
N ALA A 479 23.86 16.88 -34.98
CA ALA A 479 24.10 16.53 -36.38
C ALA A 479 22.82 16.49 -37.24
N ASP A 480 21.70 16.06 -36.66
CA ASP A 480 20.37 16.08 -37.30
C ASP A 480 19.70 17.48 -37.22
N GLY A 481 20.43 18.53 -36.82
CA GLY A 481 19.97 19.92 -36.78
C GLY A 481 19.17 20.32 -35.53
N ILE A 482 19.09 19.47 -34.51
CA ILE A 482 18.36 19.76 -33.27
C ILE A 482 19.32 20.37 -32.25
N ASP A 483 18.99 21.55 -31.74
CA ASP A 483 19.72 22.14 -30.64
C ASP A 483 19.45 21.38 -29.32
N VAL A 484 20.53 20.94 -28.68
CA VAL A 484 20.55 20.20 -27.41
C VAL A 484 21.70 20.76 -26.56
N PRO A 485 21.46 21.86 -25.82
CA PRO A 485 22.51 22.51 -25.04
C PRO A 485 22.98 21.65 -23.87
N VAL A 486 24.29 21.53 -23.70
CA VAL A 486 24.96 20.76 -22.65
C VAL A 486 25.46 21.70 -21.55
N PHE A 487 25.09 21.41 -20.31
CA PHE A 487 25.57 22.16 -19.16
C PHE A 487 27.07 21.90 -18.93
N GLY A 488 27.86 22.96 -18.82
CA GLY A 488 29.33 22.92 -18.77
C GLY A 488 30.04 22.96 -20.13
N GLU A 489 29.31 22.91 -21.25
CA GLU A 489 29.86 23.05 -22.62
C GLU A 489 29.21 24.22 -23.38
N ASP A 490 27.89 24.16 -23.60
CA ASP A 490 27.12 25.22 -24.28
C ASP A 490 26.47 26.20 -23.27
N VAL A 491 26.28 25.78 -22.01
CA VAL A 491 25.57 26.52 -20.95
C VAL A 491 26.39 26.52 -19.66
N GLU A 492 26.87 27.68 -19.24
CA GLU A 492 27.64 27.83 -17.98
C GLU A 492 26.74 27.95 -16.74
N ASN A 493 25.54 28.52 -16.86
CA ASN A 493 24.62 28.76 -15.74
C ASN A 493 23.14 28.78 -16.18
N PHE A 494 22.22 28.94 -15.23
CA PHE A 494 20.78 28.99 -15.49
C PHE A 494 20.21 30.42 -15.63
N ASP A 495 21.02 31.44 -15.96
CA ASP A 495 20.53 32.81 -16.20
C ASP A 495 19.66 32.92 -17.46
N ASP A 496 19.99 32.17 -18.52
CA ASP A 496 19.17 32.07 -19.73
C ASP A 496 18.57 30.68 -19.98
N THR A 497 18.61 29.78 -18.98
CA THR A 497 17.98 28.44 -19.05
C THR A 497 16.81 28.34 -18.07
N GLU A 498 15.75 27.60 -18.41
CA GLU A 498 14.57 27.40 -17.56
C GLU A 498 14.45 25.98 -17.00
N TYR A 499 14.84 24.98 -17.79
CA TYR A 499 14.63 23.56 -17.50
C TYR A 499 15.92 22.74 -17.65
N LEU A 500 16.18 21.86 -16.69
CA LEU A 500 17.10 20.75 -16.91
C LEU A 500 16.32 19.55 -17.46
N PHE A 501 16.70 19.03 -18.63
CA PHE A 501 16.14 17.79 -19.14
C PHE A 501 16.97 16.60 -18.64
N TRP A 502 16.41 15.89 -17.66
CA TRP A 502 16.97 14.66 -17.11
C TRP A 502 16.50 13.47 -17.95
N VAL A 503 17.44 12.89 -18.68
CA VAL A 503 17.21 11.79 -19.62
C VAL A 503 17.00 10.47 -18.88
N GLY A 504 17.80 10.25 -17.82
CA GLY A 504 17.89 9.00 -17.09
C GLY A 504 18.53 7.87 -17.90
N CYS A 505 18.93 6.80 -17.22
CA CYS A 505 19.63 5.67 -17.86
C CYS A 505 18.85 5.04 -19.02
N ALA A 506 17.53 4.83 -18.85
CA ALA A 506 16.71 4.21 -19.89
C ALA A 506 16.67 5.07 -21.17
N GLY A 507 16.64 6.40 -21.03
CA GLY A 507 16.60 7.34 -22.15
C GLY A 507 17.88 7.39 -22.99
N VAL A 508 18.94 6.68 -22.59
CA VAL A 508 20.20 6.53 -23.36
C VAL A 508 20.49 5.07 -23.70
N TYR A 509 20.24 4.13 -22.78
CA TYR A 509 20.71 2.74 -22.89
C TYR A 509 19.64 1.71 -23.33
N ASP A 510 18.38 2.11 -23.52
CA ASP A 510 17.32 1.28 -24.14
C ASP A 510 16.89 1.89 -25.48
N ASP A 511 17.00 1.11 -26.58
CA ASP A 511 16.74 1.57 -27.96
C ASP A 511 15.29 2.07 -28.20
N ASN A 512 14.34 1.68 -27.36
CA ASN A 512 12.93 2.09 -27.47
C ASN A 512 12.63 3.34 -26.66
N ALA A 513 13.40 3.59 -25.60
CA ALA A 513 13.35 4.78 -24.77
C ALA A 513 14.28 5.91 -25.28
N ALA A 514 15.40 5.59 -25.94
CA ALA A 514 16.21 6.58 -26.67
C ALA A 514 15.38 7.32 -27.75
N LYS A 515 14.46 6.60 -28.42
CA LYS A 515 13.45 7.20 -29.33
C LYS A 515 12.47 8.12 -28.60
N THR A 516 12.18 7.88 -27.31
CA THR A 516 11.40 8.79 -26.46
C THR A 516 12.20 10.05 -26.14
N THR A 517 13.45 9.91 -25.69
CA THR A 517 14.37 11.05 -25.44
C THR A 517 14.48 11.94 -26.67
N ARG A 518 14.73 11.34 -27.83
CA ARG A 518 14.84 12.03 -29.12
C ARG A 518 13.56 12.78 -29.48
N ALA A 519 12.39 12.15 -29.38
CA ALA A 519 11.11 12.80 -29.63
C ALA A 519 10.81 13.95 -28.64
N VAL A 520 11.25 13.84 -27.38
CA VAL A 520 11.14 14.95 -26.41
C VAL A 520 12.09 16.11 -26.77
N ALA A 521 13.34 15.84 -27.13
CA ALA A 521 14.28 16.87 -27.58
C ALA A 521 13.76 17.60 -28.84
N GLU A 522 13.27 16.85 -29.84
CA GLU A 522 12.61 17.39 -31.04
C GLU A 522 11.43 18.31 -30.68
N LEU A 523 10.55 17.89 -29.76
CA LEU A 523 9.41 18.68 -29.31
C LEU A 523 9.82 19.93 -28.51
N LEU A 524 10.84 19.86 -27.66
CA LEU A 524 11.33 21.00 -26.89
C LEU A 524 12.01 22.05 -27.80
N HIS A 525 12.84 21.60 -28.74
CA HIS A 525 13.47 22.43 -29.75
C HIS A 525 12.42 23.10 -30.67
N THR A 526 11.48 22.32 -31.23
CA THR A 526 10.39 22.86 -32.08
C THR A 526 9.57 23.92 -31.34
N ALA A 527 9.31 23.71 -30.04
CA ALA A 527 8.57 24.66 -29.19
C ALA A 527 9.39 25.90 -28.76
N GLY A 528 10.70 25.94 -29.00
CA GLY A 528 11.62 27.00 -28.55
C GLY A 528 11.88 27.01 -27.03
N VAL A 529 11.81 25.87 -26.35
CA VAL A 529 11.99 25.81 -24.89
C VAL A 529 13.48 25.98 -24.54
N LYS A 530 13.79 26.85 -23.56
CA LYS A 530 15.16 27.00 -23.04
C LYS A 530 15.49 25.89 -22.04
N TYR A 531 16.13 24.82 -22.53
CA TYR A 531 16.55 23.67 -21.72
C TYR A 531 18.04 23.35 -21.90
N ALA A 532 18.61 22.63 -20.93
CA ALA A 532 19.94 22.03 -21.02
C ALA A 532 19.92 20.54 -20.57
N VAL A 533 20.96 19.78 -20.89
CA VAL A 533 21.20 18.40 -20.42
C VAL A 533 22.56 18.28 -19.72
N LEU A 534 22.72 17.28 -18.83
CA LEU A 534 23.98 17.04 -18.09
C LEU A 534 25.03 16.21 -18.85
N SER A 535 24.72 15.69 -20.04
CA SER A 535 25.60 14.78 -20.80
C SER A 535 26.19 13.67 -19.90
N GLU A 536 27.51 13.45 -19.91
CA GLU A 536 28.20 12.39 -19.17
C GLU A 536 28.14 12.50 -17.64
N ALA A 537 27.77 13.67 -17.08
CA ALA A 537 27.63 13.88 -15.64
C ALA A 537 26.33 13.31 -15.04
N GLU A 538 25.38 12.83 -15.85
CA GLU A 538 24.12 12.30 -15.33
C GLU A 538 24.24 10.85 -14.80
N GLY A 539 23.90 10.63 -13.52
CA GLY A 539 23.83 9.29 -12.91
C GLY A 539 22.50 8.55 -13.09
N CYS A 540 22.38 7.38 -12.48
CA CYS A 540 21.09 6.72 -12.24
C CYS A 540 20.40 7.35 -11.02
N THR A 541 19.08 7.52 -11.06
CA THR A 541 18.34 8.07 -9.91
C THR A 541 18.24 7.11 -8.70
N GLY A 542 18.88 5.93 -8.76
CA GLY A 542 18.91 4.95 -7.67
C GLY A 542 17.61 4.15 -7.43
N ASP A 543 16.51 4.44 -8.16
CA ASP A 543 15.19 3.81 -7.93
C ASP A 543 15.25 2.29 -7.84
N SER A 544 15.90 1.62 -8.81
CA SER A 544 15.94 0.15 -8.82
C SER A 544 16.73 -0.45 -7.64
N ALA A 545 17.70 0.27 -7.07
CA ALA A 545 18.35 -0.11 -5.82
C ALA A 545 17.37 0.03 -4.63
N ARG A 546 16.72 1.20 -4.49
CA ARG A 546 15.73 1.45 -3.41
C ARG A 546 14.53 0.49 -3.45
N ARG A 547 14.06 0.09 -4.64
CA ARG A 547 12.99 -0.91 -4.80
C ARG A 547 13.44 -2.35 -4.53
N ALA A 548 14.71 -2.65 -4.76
CA ALA A 548 15.27 -3.96 -4.44
C ALA A 548 15.53 -4.10 -2.93
N GLY A 549 15.82 -3.01 -2.22
CA GLY A 549 16.15 -3.01 -0.79
C GLY A 549 17.55 -2.46 -0.49
N ASN A 550 18.37 -2.22 -1.52
CA ASN A 550 19.71 -1.68 -1.35
C ASN A 550 19.65 -0.15 -1.10
N GLU A 551 19.34 0.24 0.14
CA GLU A 551 19.14 1.65 0.52
C GLU A 551 20.44 2.45 0.44
N PHE A 552 21.58 1.90 0.87
CA PHE A 552 22.87 2.61 0.83
C PHE A 552 23.35 2.86 -0.61
N LEU A 553 23.19 1.90 -1.54
CA LEU A 553 23.45 2.13 -2.97
C LEU A 553 22.50 3.17 -3.57
N PHE A 554 21.24 3.25 -3.09
CA PHE A 554 20.35 4.35 -3.45
C PHE A 554 20.84 5.69 -2.91
N GLN A 555 21.25 5.76 -1.64
CA GLN A 555 21.74 6.98 -0.98
C GLN A 555 22.97 7.53 -1.70
N MET A 556 23.99 6.71 -1.92
CA MET A 556 25.20 7.07 -2.66
C MET A 556 24.89 7.67 -4.04
N LEU A 557 24.03 7.01 -4.83
CA LEU A 557 23.63 7.51 -6.15
C LEU A 557 22.78 8.79 -6.06
N ALA A 558 21.95 8.92 -5.02
CA ALA A 558 21.12 10.10 -4.81
C ALA A 558 21.96 11.31 -4.40
N GLU A 559 22.86 11.16 -3.44
CA GLU A 559 23.76 12.23 -2.96
C GLU A 559 24.68 12.75 -4.07
N GLN A 560 25.29 11.85 -4.86
CA GLN A 560 26.09 12.23 -6.04
C GLN A 560 25.27 13.06 -7.04
N ASN A 561 24.05 12.62 -7.36
CA ASN A 561 23.17 13.38 -8.25
C ASN A 561 22.70 14.70 -7.61
N ILE A 562 22.48 14.75 -6.28
CA ILE A 562 22.05 15.94 -5.55
C ILE A 562 23.16 16.99 -5.52
N GLU A 563 24.42 16.60 -5.35
CA GLU A 563 25.58 17.50 -5.48
C GLU A 563 25.63 18.10 -6.90
N ILE A 564 25.62 17.26 -7.94
CA ILE A 564 25.68 17.70 -9.34
C ILE A 564 24.48 18.62 -9.66
N LEU A 565 23.27 18.26 -9.25
CA LEU A 565 22.07 19.07 -9.46
C LEU A 565 22.10 20.39 -8.66
N ASN A 566 22.63 20.42 -7.44
CA ASN A 566 22.75 21.64 -6.65
C ASN A 566 23.77 22.61 -7.26
N ASN A 567 24.88 22.11 -7.76
CA ASN A 567 25.89 22.90 -8.49
C ASN A 567 25.33 23.40 -9.83
N THR A 568 24.60 22.56 -10.55
CA THR A 568 23.90 22.93 -11.80
C THR A 568 22.86 24.04 -11.59
N PHE A 569 22.19 24.03 -10.43
CA PHE A 569 21.21 25.02 -10.01
C PHE A 569 21.76 26.03 -8.99
N GLU A 570 23.07 26.34 -9.04
CA GLU A 570 23.64 27.47 -8.30
C GLU A 570 22.97 28.79 -8.75
N GLY A 571 22.76 29.71 -7.81
CA GLY A 571 21.95 30.94 -8.02
C GLY A 571 20.44 30.73 -8.20
N VAL A 572 19.97 29.53 -8.58
CA VAL A 572 18.54 29.27 -8.85
C VAL A 572 17.76 28.95 -7.57
N PRO A 573 16.71 29.74 -7.22
CA PRO A 573 15.88 29.47 -6.04
C PRO A 573 15.24 28.08 -6.09
N PRO A 574 15.15 27.31 -4.99
CA PRO A 574 14.66 25.92 -5.00
C PRO A 574 13.30 25.68 -5.69
N LYS A 575 12.39 26.66 -5.65
CA LYS A 575 11.09 26.60 -6.34
C LYS A 575 11.16 26.67 -7.87
N GLN A 576 12.27 27.19 -8.42
CA GLN A 576 12.49 27.39 -9.86
C GLN A 576 13.47 26.36 -10.46
N ARG A 577 13.96 25.40 -9.66
CA ARG A 577 14.86 24.31 -10.11
C ARG A 577 14.07 23.26 -10.88
N ASN A 578 13.68 23.60 -12.12
CA ASN A 578 12.77 22.78 -12.91
C ASN A 578 13.50 21.63 -13.59
N ILE A 579 13.06 20.39 -13.34
CA ILE A 579 13.62 19.19 -13.97
C ILE A 579 12.52 18.49 -14.80
N ILE A 580 12.78 18.25 -16.08
CA ILE A 580 11.92 17.46 -16.97
C ILE A 580 12.43 16.00 -16.98
N VAL A 581 11.53 15.02 -16.91
CA VAL A 581 11.88 13.58 -17.05
C VAL A 581 10.93 12.83 -17.99
N THR A 582 11.48 11.90 -18.77
CA THR A 582 10.71 10.95 -19.61
C THR A 582 10.16 9.75 -18.85
N CYS A 583 10.67 9.51 -17.63
CA CYS A 583 10.43 8.26 -16.90
C CYS A 583 9.67 8.50 -15.59
N ALA A 584 8.50 7.85 -15.46
CA ALA A 584 7.69 7.85 -14.24
C ALA A 584 8.43 7.42 -12.96
N HIS A 585 9.47 6.58 -13.06
CA HIS A 585 10.29 6.18 -11.91
C HIS A 585 11.20 7.32 -11.45
N CYS A 586 12.00 7.89 -12.37
CA CYS A 586 12.84 9.06 -12.10
C CYS A 586 11.99 10.24 -11.61
N PHE A 587 10.80 10.43 -12.17
CA PHE A 587 9.81 11.39 -11.69
C PHE A 587 9.44 11.20 -10.22
N ASN A 588 9.13 9.97 -9.79
CA ASN A 588 8.80 9.73 -8.38
C ASN A 588 10.00 9.96 -7.47
N THR A 589 11.17 9.47 -7.85
CA THR A 589 12.35 9.49 -6.99
C THR A 589 12.96 10.89 -6.85
N LEU A 590 13.20 11.62 -7.96
CA LEU A 590 13.69 13.00 -7.90
C LEU A 590 12.71 13.94 -7.17
N ARG A 591 11.40 13.68 -7.26
CA ARG A 591 10.35 14.56 -6.70
C ARG A 591 10.04 14.30 -5.24
N ASN A 592 9.98 13.04 -4.82
CA ASN A 592 9.44 12.63 -3.53
C ASN A 592 10.48 12.00 -2.60
N GLU A 593 11.61 11.52 -3.12
CA GLU A 593 12.58 10.71 -2.37
C GLU A 593 13.95 11.37 -2.22
N TYR A 594 14.35 12.22 -3.17
CA TYR A 594 15.54 13.08 -3.01
C TYR A 594 15.39 14.13 -1.88
N PRO A 595 14.18 14.64 -1.55
CA PRO A 595 13.98 15.48 -0.36
C PRO A 595 14.31 14.79 0.97
N ASP A 596 14.32 13.44 1.05
CA ASP A 596 14.81 12.71 2.24
C ASP A 596 16.30 13.03 2.51
N LEU A 597 17.04 13.39 1.47
CA LEU A 597 18.49 13.67 1.44
C LEU A 597 18.78 15.14 1.07
N GLY A 598 17.81 16.04 1.27
CA GLY A 598 17.94 17.48 1.01
C GLY A 598 17.81 17.93 -0.45
N GLY A 599 17.67 17.01 -1.40
CA GLY A 599 17.51 17.32 -2.83
C GLY A 599 16.08 17.79 -3.18
N VAL A 600 15.86 19.11 -3.22
CA VAL A 600 14.54 19.72 -3.49
C VAL A 600 14.49 20.38 -4.87
N TYR A 601 13.68 19.82 -5.78
CA TYR A 601 13.56 20.25 -7.18
C TYR A 601 12.10 20.25 -7.66
N ASN A 602 11.76 21.13 -8.61
CA ASN A 602 10.44 21.15 -9.26
C ASN A 602 10.41 20.16 -10.43
N VAL A 603 10.22 18.87 -10.12
CA VAL A 603 10.25 17.80 -11.12
C VAL A 603 8.89 17.66 -11.84
N MET A 604 8.93 17.72 -13.17
CA MET A 604 7.79 17.58 -14.08
C MET A 604 8.00 16.37 -15.01
N HIS A 605 6.97 15.56 -15.20
CA HIS A 605 6.99 14.52 -16.24
C HIS A 605 6.83 15.17 -17.63
N HIS A 606 7.45 14.63 -18.68
CA HIS A 606 7.39 15.22 -20.03
C HIS A 606 5.95 15.42 -20.51
N THR A 607 5.06 14.48 -20.19
CA THR A 607 3.62 14.61 -20.51
C THR A 607 2.91 15.79 -19.84
N GLN A 608 3.46 16.35 -18.75
CA GLN A 608 2.92 17.56 -18.12
C GLN A 608 3.41 18.83 -18.82
N LEU A 609 4.69 18.88 -19.20
CA LEU A 609 5.24 20.03 -19.92
C LEU A 609 4.72 20.10 -21.36
N LEU A 610 4.70 18.99 -22.10
CA LEU A 610 4.15 18.97 -23.46
C LEU A 610 2.68 19.45 -23.47
N ASN A 611 1.89 19.09 -22.45
CA ASN A 611 0.51 19.56 -22.32
C ASN A 611 0.42 21.07 -22.04
N LYS A 612 1.34 21.62 -21.24
CA LYS A 612 1.49 23.08 -21.06
C LYS A 612 1.80 23.76 -22.41
N LEU A 613 2.77 23.23 -23.16
CA LEU A 613 3.20 23.78 -24.45
C LEU A 613 2.09 23.77 -25.53
N ILE A 614 1.18 22.79 -25.52
CA ILE A 614 -0.01 22.79 -26.40
C ILE A 614 -1.02 23.87 -25.96
N ARG A 615 -1.32 23.94 -24.66
CA ARG A 615 -2.25 24.95 -24.11
C ARG A 615 -1.78 26.38 -24.39
N GLU A 616 -0.46 26.58 -24.47
CA GLU A 616 0.19 27.86 -24.83
C GLU A 616 0.43 28.05 -26.34
N ARG A 617 -0.03 27.13 -27.20
CA ARG A 617 0.17 27.13 -28.67
C ARG A 617 1.63 27.19 -29.11
N ARG A 618 2.55 26.73 -28.26
CA ARG A 618 3.96 26.52 -28.61
C ARG A 618 4.11 25.27 -29.47
N LEU A 619 3.32 24.23 -29.20
CA LEU A 619 3.13 23.06 -30.06
C LEU A 619 1.68 23.03 -30.57
N GLU A 620 1.48 22.99 -31.89
CA GLU A 620 0.15 22.91 -32.50
C GLU A 620 0.05 21.64 -33.35
N PRO A 621 -0.90 20.73 -33.07
CA PRO A 621 -1.12 19.53 -33.87
C PRO A 621 -1.74 19.89 -35.22
N VAL A 622 -1.16 19.37 -36.30
CA VAL A 622 -1.71 19.45 -37.65
C VAL A 622 -2.61 18.25 -37.94
N ALA A 623 -3.28 18.23 -39.10
CA ALA A 623 -4.13 17.11 -39.51
C ALA A 623 -3.28 15.85 -39.73
N SER A 624 -3.16 15.04 -38.68
CA SER A 624 -2.05 14.09 -38.53
C SER A 624 -2.35 12.67 -39.01
N ASN A 625 -1.29 11.88 -39.12
CA ASN A 625 -1.37 10.42 -39.29
C ASN A 625 -1.95 9.67 -38.07
N GLN A 626 -2.31 10.36 -36.98
CA GLN A 626 -3.01 9.84 -35.79
C GLN A 626 -4.51 10.16 -35.80
N THR A 627 -4.99 11.00 -36.73
CA THR A 627 -6.40 11.45 -36.77
C THR A 627 -7.36 10.26 -36.89
N GLY A 628 -8.21 10.03 -35.89
CA GLY A 628 -9.16 8.90 -35.85
C GLY A 628 -8.53 7.52 -35.64
N ARG A 629 -7.23 7.45 -35.29
CA ARG A 629 -6.57 6.20 -34.86
C ARG A 629 -7.07 5.80 -33.49
N LYS A 630 -7.39 4.51 -33.29
CA LYS A 630 -7.76 3.99 -31.96
C LYS A 630 -6.54 3.74 -31.09
N VAL A 631 -6.45 4.49 -29.99
CA VAL A 631 -5.34 4.42 -29.03
C VAL A 631 -5.88 4.03 -27.65
N THR A 632 -5.20 3.14 -26.94
CA THR A 632 -5.47 2.89 -25.51
C THR A 632 -4.29 3.33 -24.65
N TYR A 633 -4.52 3.74 -23.40
CA TYR A 633 -3.49 4.30 -22.52
C TYR A 633 -3.19 3.42 -21.29
N HIS A 634 -1.93 3.09 -21.07
CA HIS A 634 -1.46 2.47 -19.83
C HIS A 634 -0.95 3.54 -18.85
N ASP A 635 -1.73 3.77 -17.77
CA ASP A 635 -1.34 4.58 -16.60
C ASP A 635 -0.09 4.01 -15.89
N PRO A 636 1.10 4.67 -15.95
CA PRO A 636 2.28 4.22 -15.22
C PRO A 636 2.06 4.40 -13.73
N CYS A 637 2.29 3.36 -12.93
CA CYS A 637 1.95 3.34 -11.50
C CYS A 637 2.57 4.51 -10.70
N PHE A 638 3.83 4.88 -10.98
CA PHE A 638 4.50 5.98 -10.30
C PHE A 638 4.03 7.38 -10.75
N LEU A 639 3.56 7.54 -12.00
CA LEU A 639 3.00 8.80 -12.49
C LEU A 639 1.55 8.98 -11.99
N GLY A 640 0.71 8.00 -12.30
CA GLY A 640 -0.71 7.99 -11.96
C GLY A 640 -0.97 7.67 -10.49
N ARG A 641 -0.76 6.43 -10.04
CA ARG A 641 -1.21 6.02 -8.71
C ARG A 641 -0.45 6.72 -7.56
N HIS A 642 0.86 6.90 -7.67
CA HIS A 642 1.66 7.52 -6.60
C HIS A 642 1.52 9.05 -6.59
N ASN A 643 1.55 9.71 -7.75
CA ASN A 643 1.61 11.17 -7.86
C ASN A 643 0.33 11.85 -8.39
N LYS A 644 -0.71 11.06 -8.70
CA LYS A 644 -2.05 11.50 -9.15
C LYS A 644 -2.07 12.28 -10.48
N VAL A 645 -1.03 12.13 -11.30
CA VAL A 645 -0.98 12.71 -12.66
C VAL A 645 -1.69 11.75 -13.63
N PHE A 646 -2.96 12.03 -13.93
CA PHE A 646 -3.81 11.18 -14.78
C PHE A 646 -4.28 11.85 -16.08
N GLU A 647 -4.63 13.13 -16.05
CA GLU A 647 -5.31 13.77 -17.19
C GLU A 647 -4.36 14.36 -18.23
N ALA A 648 -3.21 14.94 -17.84
CA ALA A 648 -2.25 15.48 -18.81
C ALA A 648 -1.79 14.47 -19.90
N PRO A 649 -1.50 13.18 -19.59
CA PRO A 649 -1.28 12.17 -20.62
C PRO A 649 -2.46 11.95 -21.58
N ARG A 650 -3.71 12.10 -21.10
CA ARG A 650 -4.94 11.87 -21.86
C ARG A 650 -5.29 13.07 -22.74
N GLU A 651 -5.10 14.28 -22.22
CA GLU A 651 -5.22 15.53 -22.96
C GLU A 651 -4.23 15.57 -24.13
N LEU A 652 -3.01 15.06 -23.96
CA LEU A 652 -2.05 14.89 -25.06
C LEU A 652 -2.53 13.92 -26.15
N ILE A 653 -3.10 12.77 -25.75
CA ILE A 653 -3.62 11.79 -26.70
C ILE A 653 -4.79 12.39 -27.49
N ALA A 654 -5.75 13.03 -26.82
CA ALA A 654 -6.84 13.75 -27.49
C ALA A 654 -6.33 14.87 -28.41
N SER A 655 -5.31 15.62 -27.97
CA SER A 655 -4.72 16.70 -28.77
C SER A 655 -4.02 16.21 -30.04
N SER A 656 -3.52 14.96 -30.08
CA SER A 656 -2.95 14.39 -31.30
C SER A 656 -3.98 14.06 -32.39
N GLY A 657 -5.28 14.15 -32.07
CA GLY A 657 -6.40 13.75 -32.94
C GLY A 657 -6.79 12.26 -32.84
N ALA A 658 -6.22 11.53 -31.87
CA ALA A 658 -6.43 10.10 -31.70
C ALA A 658 -7.66 9.78 -30.82
N ASP A 659 -8.38 8.71 -31.18
CA ASP A 659 -9.55 8.21 -30.45
C ASP A 659 -9.10 7.38 -29.23
N LEU A 660 -9.13 7.98 -28.04
CA LEU A 660 -8.75 7.33 -26.79
C LEU A 660 -9.82 6.34 -26.30
N VAL A 661 -9.52 5.05 -26.36
CA VAL A 661 -10.31 3.95 -25.79
C VAL A 661 -9.68 3.47 -24.48
N GLU A 662 -10.30 3.79 -23.35
CA GLU A 662 -9.80 3.43 -22.02
C GLU A 662 -9.96 1.93 -21.71
N MET A 663 -8.93 1.32 -21.13
CA MET A 663 -9.03 -0.01 -20.54
C MET A 663 -9.96 -0.02 -19.31
N PRO A 664 -10.69 -1.12 -19.03
CA PRO A 664 -11.61 -1.22 -17.90
C PRO A 664 -10.99 -0.88 -16.53
N ARG A 665 -9.72 -1.25 -16.31
CA ARG A 665 -8.90 -0.82 -15.17
C ARG A 665 -8.01 0.34 -15.63
N ASN A 666 -8.34 1.56 -15.23
CA ASN A 666 -7.57 2.79 -15.53
C ASN A 666 -7.46 3.71 -14.30
N ARG A 667 -6.65 4.76 -14.41
CA ARG A 667 -6.35 5.72 -13.33
C ARG A 667 -5.95 4.99 -12.03
N ASN A 668 -6.61 5.27 -10.91
CA ASN A 668 -6.31 4.65 -9.61
C ASN A 668 -6.51 3.10 -9.59
N THR A 669 -7.34 2.53 -10.48
CA THR A 669 -7.54 1.06 -10.59
C THR A 669 -6.62 0.40 -11.61
N GLY A 670 -5.84 1.15 -12.40
CA GLY A 670 -4.99 0.65 -13.48
C GLY A 670 -4.06 -0.50 -13.07
N PHE A 671 -4.06 -1.57 -13.86
CA PHE A 671 -3.28 -2.77 -13.55
C PHE A 671 -1.82 -2.63 -13.99
N CYS A 672 -0.89 -3.18 -13.21
CA CYS A 672 0.56 -2.93 -13.37
C CYS A 672 1.13 -3.57 -14.65
N CYS A 673 2.18 -2.99 -15.21
CA CYS A 673 2.94 -3.55 -16.34
C CYS A 673 3.95 -4.65 -15.93
N GLY A 674 4.24 -4.82 -14.64
CA GLY A 674 5.15 -5.86 -14.13
C GLY A 674 6.53 -5.36 -13.69
N ALA A 675 7.12 -4.36 -14.37
CA ALA A 675 8.51 -3.92 -14.16
C ALA A 675 8.85 -3.30 -12.78
N GLY A 676 7.85 -2.76 -12.06
CA GLY A 676 8.08 -2.09 -10.78
C GLY A 676 8.64 -3.02 -9.69
N GLY A 677 9.19 -2.47 -8.61
CA GLY A 677 9.71 -3.28 -7.52
C GLY A 677 11.01 -4.03 -7.86
N ALA A 678 11.83 -3.43 -8.75
CA ALA A 678 13.00 -4.03 -9.41
C ALA A 678 12.71 -5.25 -10.32
N ARG A 679 11.44 -5.62 -10.56
CA ARG A 679 11.05 -6.79 -11.38
C ARG A 679 11.33 -6.67 -12.87
N MET A 680 11.81 -5.53 -13.38
CA MET A 680 12.42 -5.44 -14.72
C MET A 680 13.75 -6.22 -14.82
N TRP A 681 14.42 -6.44 -13.68
CA TRP A 681 15.77 -7.03 -13.61
C TRP A 681 15.77 -8.46 -13.03
N MET A 682 14.60 -9.09 -12.91
CA MET A 682 14.40 -10.44 -12.36
C MET A 682 13.43 -11.21 -13.23
N GLU A 683 13.72 -12.47 -13.52
CA GLU A 683 12.81 -13.25 -14.37
C GLU A 683 11.48 -13.58 -13.67
N GLU A 684 10.44 -13.80 -14.47
CA GLU A 684 9.07 -14.00 -13.99
C GLU A 684 8.62 -15.44 -14.25
N GLN A 685 9.16 -16.36 -13.44
CA GLN A 685 8.97 -17.82 -13.55
C GLN A 685 7.69 -18.35 -12.90
N ILE A 686 7.00 -17.54 -12.09
CA ILE A 686 5.89 -17.99 -11.23
C ILE A 686 4.55 -17.47 -11.76
N GLY A 687 3.65 -18.40 -12.07
CA GLY A 687 2.31 -18.10 -12.56
C GLY A 687 2.31 -17.55 -13.99
N GLU A 688 1.42 -16.60 -14.27
CA GLU A 688 1.41 -15.85 -15.52
C GLU A 688 2.31 -14.60 -15.40
N ARG A 689 2.94 -14.14 -16.49
CA ARG A 689 3.68 -12.86 -16.46
C ARG A 689 2.72 -11.66 -16.32
N ILE A 690 3.06 -10.68 -15.47
CA ILE A 690 2.16 -9.54 -15.16
C ILE A 690 1.90 -8.66 -16.39
N ASN A 691 2.87 -8.54 -17.30
CA ASN A 691 2.71 -7.78 -18.54
C ASN A 691 1.68 -8.41 -19.49
N LEU A 692 1.59 -9.75 -19.56
CA LEU A 692 0.65 -10.46 -20.41
C LEU A 692 -0.80 -10.15 -20.01
N ASN A 693 -1.12 -10.26 -18.71
CA ASN A 693 -2.46 -9.96 -18.21
C ASN A 693 -2.89 -8.50 -18.46
N ARG A 694 -1.93 -7.54 -18.45
CA ARG A 694 -2.22 -6.15 -18.85
C ARG A 694 -2.33 -5.97 -20.35
N THR A 695 -1.56 -6.73 -21.13
CA THR A 695 -1.59 -6.69 -22.59
C THR A 695 -2.91 -7.22 -23.12
N ASP A 696 -3.44 -8.32 -22.56
CA ASP A 696 -4.76 -8.85 -22.93
C ASP A 696 -5.86 -7.81 -22.73
N GLU A 697 -5.82 -7.09 -21.61
CA GLU A 697 -6.75 -6.00 -21.31
C GLU A 697 -6.63 -4.83 -22.30
N ALA A 698 -5.41 -4.53 -22.77
CA ALA A 698 -5.15 -3.50 -23.77
C ALA A 698 -5.62 -3.92 -25.17
N LEU A 699 -5.26 -5.12 -25.62
CA LEU A 699 -5.67 -5.68 -26.91
C LEU A 699 -7.20 -5.85 -27.01
N ALA A 700 -7.85 -6.20 -25.89
CA ALA A 700 -9.32 -6.29 -25.81
C ALA A 700 -10.05 -4.95 -26.04
N THR A 701 -9.36 -3.80 -26.05
CA THR A 701 -9.97 -2.52 -26.45
C THR A 701 -10.12 -2.36 -27.96
N GLY A 702 -9.43 -3.19 -28.77
CA GLY A 702 -9.38 -3.05 -30.23
C GLY A 702 -8.56 -1.85 -30.71
N SER A 703 -7.60 -1.38 -29.90
CA SER A 703 -6.69 -0.29 -30.25
C SER A 703 -5.62 -0.71 -31.27
N GLU A 704 -5.33 0.16 -32.24
CA GLU A 704 -4.15 0.05 -33.12
C GLU A 704 -2.85 0.31 -32.35
N GLN A 705 -2.90 1.14 -31.31
CA GLN A 705 -1.73 1.53 -30.52
C GLN A 705 -1.99 1.53 -29.00
N ILE A 706 -0.97 1.14 -28.24
CA ILE A 706 -0.92 1.26 -26.78
C ILE A 706 0.03 2.39 -26.44
N ALA A 707 -0.54 3.53 -26.03
CA ALA A 707 0.19 4.68 -25.53
C ALA A 707 0.71 4.44 -24.10
N VAL A 708 1.98 4.80 -23.86
CA VAL A 708 2.62 4.77 -22.54
C VAL A 708 3.28 6.12 -22.23
N GLY A 709 3.61 6.33 -20.96
CA GLY A 709 4.42 7.47 -20.49
C GLY A 709 5.48 7.01 -19.50
N CYS A 710 6.25 5.98 -19.86
CA CYS A 710 7.36 5.45 -19.07
C CYS A 710 8.14 4.40 -19.88
N PRO A 711 9.48 4.51 -19.99
CA PRO A 711 10.36 3.50 -20.60
C PRO A 711 10.06 2.06 -20.18
N PHE A 712 10.04 1.78 -18.87
CA PHE A 712 9.83 0.42 -18.36
C PHE A 712 8.46 -0.13 -18.75
N CYS A 713 7.42 0.71 -18.79
CA CYS A 713 6.09 0.31 -19.26
C CYS A 713 6.10 0.01 -20.77
N LYS A 714 6.87 0.77 -21.57
CA LYS A 714 7.07 0.51 -23.00
C LYS A 714 7.68 -0.88 -23.22
N THR A 715 8.79 -1.18 -22.53
CA THR A 715 9.51 -2.46 -22.67
C THR A 715 8.61 -3.64 -22.29
N MET A 716 7.95 -3.59 -21.13
CA MET A 716 7.07 -4.70 -20.67
C MET A 716 5.87 -4.94 -21.58
N LEU A 717 5.21 -3.87 -22.07
CA LEU A 717 4.05 -4.03 -22.96
C LEU A 717 4.47 -4.40 -24.38
N THR A 718 5.68 -4.02 -24.82
CA THR A 718 6.25 -4.47 -26.10
C THR A 718 6.57 -5.97 -26.07
N ASP A 719 7.14 -6.50 -24.98
CA ASP A 719 7.27 -7.95 -24.76
C ASP A 719 5.89 -8.64 -24.77
N GLY A 720 4.93 -8.09 -24.03
CA GLY A 720 3.59 -8.63 -23.94
C GLY A 720 2.87 -8.73 -25.28
N VAL A 721 2.93 -7.69 -26.11
CA VAL A 721 2.35 -7.71 -27.47
C VAL A 721 3.10 -8.69 -28.37
N ASN A 722 4.44 -8.72 -28.32
CA ASN A 722 5.22 -9.67 -29.13
C ASN A 722 4.93 -11.13 -28.78
N ASN A 723 4.57 -11.42 -27.52
CA ASN A 723 4.08 -12.71 -27.07
C ASN A 723 2.64 -12.99 -27.55
N ARG A 724 1.69 -12.09 -27.26
CA ARG A 724 0.25 -12.32 -27.54
C ARG A 724 -0.14 -12.21 -29.01
N GLN A 725 0.66 -11.52 -29.84
CA GLN A 725 0.52 -11.45 -31.29
C GLN A 725 1.68 -12.15 -32.01
N ALA A 726 2.28 -13.18 -31.40
CA ALA A 726 3.39 -13.94 -31.97
C ALA A 726 3.07 -14.51 -33.36
N ASP A 727 1.84 -15.01 -33.55
CA ASP A 727 1.33 -15.61 -34.78
C ASP A 727 1.00 -14.60 -35.90
N VAL A 728 1.15 -13.29 -35.66
CA VAL A 728 0.97 -12.25 -36.68
C VAL A 728 2.27 -12.08 -37.45
N ASP A 729 2.39 -12.76 -38.60
CA ASP A 729 3.60 -12.81 -39.45
C ASP A 729 4.23 -11.44 -39.69
N ASN A 730 3.41 -10.46 -40.12
CA ASN A 730 3.85 -9.10 -40.39
C ASN A 730 3.85 -8.27 -39.10
N LYS A 731 5.04 -7.90 -38.60
CA LYS A 731 5.20 -7.04 -37.42
C LYS A 731 4.53 -5.66 -37.53
N LYS A 732 4.20 -5.18 -38.73
CA LYS A 732 3.46 -3.91 -38.92
C LYS A 732 1.96 -4.01 -38.64
N ASP A 733 1.41 -5.22 -38.68
CA ASP A 733 -0.02 -5.48 -38.44
C ASP A 733 -0.30 -5.81 -36.97
N ARG A 734 0.74 -5.73 -36.12
CA ARG A 734 0.68 -5.86 -34.66
C ARG A 734 0.37 -4.50 -34.02
N THR A 735 -0.30 -4.52 -32.88
CA THR A 735 -0.64 -3.32 -32.09
C THR A 735 0.64 -2.62 -31.61
N ALA A 736 0.92 -1.40 -32.05
CA ALA A 736 2.21 -0.76 -31.74
C ALA A 736 2.23 -0.13 -30.34
N VAL A 737 3.29 -0.35 -29.58
CA VAL A 737 3.49 0.22 -28.23
C VAL A 737 4.37 1.46 -28.32
N VAL A 738 3.78 2.64 -28.11
CA VAL A 738 4.39 3.95 -28.37
C VAL A 738 4.41 4.81 -27.11
N ASP A 739 5.46 5.59 -26.90
CA ASP A 739 5.40 6.64 -25.87
C ASP A 739 4.61 7.83 -26.42
N ILE A 740 3.84 8.50 -25.56
CA ILE A 740 3.07 9.70 -25.92
C ILE A 740 3.96 10.77 -26.56
N ALA A 741 5.25 10.88 -26.21
CA ALA A 741 6.17 11.78 -26.89
C ALA A 741 6.33 11.47 -28.39
N GLN A 742 6.52 10.19 -28.75
CA GLN A 742 6.66 9.76 -30.15
C GLN A 742 5.34 9.96 -30.90
N MET A 743 4.22 9.53 -30.29
CA MET A 743 2.89 9.65 -30.89
C MET A 743 2.47 11.11 -31.12
N PHE A 744 2.80 12.02 -30.19
CA PHE A 744 2.52 13.45 -30.33
C PHE A 744 3.52 14.15 -31.27
N ARG A 745 4.80 13.76 -31.27
CA ARG A 745 5.80 14.20 -32.25
C ARG A 745 5.35 13.91 -33.68
N ASP A 746 4.81 12.73 -33.93
CA ASP A 746 4.25 12.38 -35.25
C ASP A 746 2.94 13.13 -35.57
N ALA A 747 2.28 13.73 -34.56
CA ALA A 747 1.06 14.50 -34.71
C ALA A 747 1.26 15.98 -35.07
N ILE A 748 2.49 16.50 -34.96
CA ILE A 748 2.85 17.88 -35.34
C ILE A 748 3.56 17.98 -36.70
N LEU A 749 3.77 16.86 -37.41
CA LEU A 749 4.50 16.84 -38.67
C LEU A 749 3.74 17.54 -39.80
N VAL A 750 4.44 18.40 -40.54
CA VAL A 750 3.97 19.02 -41.78
C VAL A 750 4.70 18.36 -42.94
N ASP A 751 3.97 17.74 -43.87
CA ASP A 751 4.50 17.02 -45.05
C ASP A 751 5.57 15.94 -44.75
N GLY A 752 5.67 15.50 -43.50
CA GLY A 752 6.62 14.49 -43.01
C GLY A 752 7.79 15.06 -42.18
N GLU A 753 8.00 16.37 -42.21
CA GLU A 753 9.04 17.08 -41.46
C GLU A 753 8.46 17.78 -40.21
N LEU A 754 9.33 18.20 -39.30
CA LEU A 754 8.93 18.99 -38.13
C LEU A 754 8.68 20.45 -38.55
N PRO A 755 7.73 21.17 -37.91
CA PRO A 755 7.59 22.61 -38.07
C PRO A 755 8.91 23.33 -37.75
N ALA A 756 9.17 24.45 -38.43
CA ALA A 756 10.33 25.29 -38.13
C ALA A 756 10.34 25.69 -36.64
N PRO A 757 11.48 25.60 -35.94
CA PRO A 757 11.56 25.83 -34.50
C PRO A 757 11.21 27.27 -34.16
N LYS A 758 10.48 27.44 -33.05
CA LYS A 758 10.16 28.76 -32.49
C LYS A 758 11.38 29.33 -31.76
N GLU A 759 11.54 30.65 -31.80
CA GLU A 759 12.63 31.37 -31.12
C GLU A 759 12.76 30.93 -29.64
N PRO A 760 13.98 30.64 -29.14
CA PRO A 760 14.21 30.24 -27.75
C PRO A 760 13.66 31.25 -26.75
N ALA A 761 12.64 30.85 -26.00
CA ALA A 761 11.89 31.71 -25.09
C ALA A 761 11.39 30.97 -23.85
N PHE A 762 11.43 31.63 -22.69
CA PHE A 762 10.88 31.14 -21.44
C PHE A 762 9.40 30.77 -21.56
N VAL A 763 9.01 29.66 -20.94
CA VAL A 763 7.69 29.03 -20.96
C VAL A 763 6.88 29.48 -19.74
N GLY A 764 7.51 29.69 -18.58
CA GLY A 764 6.96 30.46 -17.47
C GLY A 764 7.76 31.76 -17.28
N THR A 765 7.13 32.82 -16.78
CA THR A 765 7.89 34.00 -16.33
C THR A 765 8.78 33.59 -15.15
N PRO A 766 10.12 33.61 -15.27
CA PRO A 766 10.97 33.27 -14.15
C PRO A 766 10.99 34.45 -13.17
N GLU A 767 10.71 34.22 -11.89
CA GLU A 767 10.81 35.25 -10.85
C GLU A 767 12.30 35.50 -10.53
N ARG A 768 13.04 36.09 -11.50
CA ARG A 768 14.44 36.54 -11.36
C ARG A 768 14.49 37.88 -10.62
N GLY A 769 13.80 37.96 -9.48
CA GLY A 769 14.12 38.96 -8.47
C GLY A 769 15.44 38.57 -7.81
N TRP A 770 16.37 39.51 -7.66
CA TRP A 770 17.52 39.31 -6.78
C TRP A 770 17.00 38.87 -5.42
N VAL A 771 17.43 37.68 -4.98
CA VAL A 771 17.08 37.22 -3.65
C VAL A 771 17.84 38.08 -2.65
N ASP A 772 17.14 38.56 -1.64
CA ASP A 772 17.76 39.09 -0.44
C ASP A 772 18.52 37.94 0.24
N GLU A 773 19.81 37.80 -0.08
CA GLU A 773 20.69 36.76 0.46
C GLU A 773 20.79 36.84 1.98
N GLU A 774 20.69 38.04 2.55
CA GLU A 774 20.65 38.25 4.00
C GLU A 774 19.34 37.71 4.60
N LYS A 775 18.22 37.80 3.88
CA LYS A 775 16.96 37.13 4.23
C LYS A 775 17.02 35.61 4.04
N LEU A 776 17.54 35.07 2.93
CA LEU A 776 17.63 33.60 2.79
C LEU A 776 18.63 33.00 3.78
N ALA A 777 19.78 33.64 3.99
CA ALA A 777 20.74 33.24 5.01
C ALA A 777 20.13 33.36 6.42
N ARG A 778 19.25 34.35 6.67
CA ARG A 778 18.50 34.44 7.92
C ARG A 778 17.42 33.36 8.05
N GLU A 779 16.60 33.11 7.03
CA GLU A 779 15.59 32.03 7.05
C GLU A 779 16.25 30.64 7.17
N GLU A 780 17.43 30.44 6.58
CA GLU A 780 18.23 29.23 6.75
C GLU A 780 18.95 29.17 8.10
N ALA A 781 19.48 30.29 8.62
CA ALA A 781 20.06 30.33 9.97
C ALA A 781 18.99 30.16 11.05
N GLU A 782 17.77 30.66 10.83
CA GLU A 782 16.60 30.43 11.68
C GLU A 782 16.21 28.95 11.62
N ARG A 783 16.10 28.35 10.42
CA ARG A 783 15.85 26.91 10.25
C ARG A 783 16.92 26.06 10.96
N LYS A 784 18.21 26.32 10.70
CA LYS A 784 19.35 25.64 11.34
C LYS A 784 19.39 25.88 12.86
N ALA A 785 18.96 27.05 13.34
CA ALA A 785 18.85 27.33 14.77
C ALA A 785 17.61 26.69 15.41
N GLU A 786 16.52 26.46 14.68
CA GLU A 786 15.38 25.65 15.15
C GLU A 786 15.71 24.16 15.16
N GLU A 787 16.40 23.65 14.13
CA GLU A 787 16.97 22.30 14.09
C GLU A 787 17.97 22.10 15.24
N GLU A 788 18.88 23.05 15.49
CA GLU A 788 19.83 22.95 16.59
C GLU A 788 19.16 23.14 17.97
N LYS A 789 18.12 23.99 18.10
CA LYS A 789 17.28 24.04 19.30
C LYS A 789 16.53 22.73 19.52
N ALA A 790 16.02 22.10 18.47
CA ALA A 790 15.34 20.81 18.55
C ALA A 790 16.33 19.71 18.96
N ARG A 791 17.54 19.69 18.39
CA ARG A 791 18.62 18.78 18.81
C ARG A 791 19.02 19.02 20.26
N LYS A 792 19.31 20.26 20.65
CA LYS A 792 19.65 20.63 22.05
C LYS A 792 18.52 20.33 23.03
N LYS A 793 17.26 20.46 22.60
CA LYS A 793 16.09 20.07 23.39
C LYS A 793 16.03 18.54 23.54
N ALA A 794 16.20 17.78 22.46
CA ALA A 794 16.23 16.32 22.50
C ALA A 794 17.42 15.79 23.32
N GLU A 795 18.61 16.40 23.22
CA GLU A 795 19.77 16.13 24.08
C GLU A 795 19.48 16.45 25.55
N ALA A 796 18.75 17.53 25.85
CA ALA A 796 18.37 17.91 27.22
C ALA A 796 17.23 17.04 27.77
N GLU A 797 16.33 16.54 26.92
CA GLU A 797 15.28 15.57 27.29
C GLU A 797 15.88 14.17 27.48
N LYS A 798 16.85 13.76 26.65
CA LYS A 798 17.67 12.55 26.86
C LYS A 798 18.44 12.64 28.17
N LYS A 799 19.18 13.73 28.42
CA LYS A 799 19.89 13.95 29.70
C LYS A 799 18.97 14.01 30.92
N LYS A 800 17.73 14.46 30.76
CA LYS A 800 16.71 14.37 31.83
C LYS A 800 16.18 12.95 32.02
N ALA A 801 16.06 12.16 30.97
CA ALA A 801 15.72 10.74 31.08
C ALA A 801 16.86 9.97 31.77
N GLU A 802 18.11 10.14 31.30
CA GLU A 802 19.33 9.58 31.90
C GLU A 802 19.46 9.98 33.39
N GLN A 803 19.19 11.24 33.74
CA GLN A 803 19.20 11.71 35.13
C GLN A 803 18.02 11.20 35.96
N ALA A 804 16.84 11.00 35.37
CA ALA A 804 15.69 10.41 36.06
C ALA A 804 15.89 8.90 36.30
N GLU A 805 16.55 8.22 35.37
CA GLU A 805 16.92 6.81 35.47
C GLU A 805 18.03 6.60 36.51
N GLN A 806 19.08 7.44 36.51
CA GLN A 806 20.09 7.47 37.56
C GLN A 806 19.49 7.85 38.94
N ALA A 807 18.50 8.75 38.98
CA ALA A 807 17.79 9.09 40.22
C ALA A 807 16.84 7.97 40.71
N ALA A 808 16.32 7.14 39.81
CA ALA A 808 15.57 5.94 40.16
C ALA A 808 16.51 4.85 40.71
N GLN A 809 17.63 4.59 40.02
CA GLN A 809 18.67 3.65 40.48
C GLN A 809 19.29 4.06 41.82
N ALA A 810 19.45 5.36 42.08
CA ALA A 810 19.88 5.89 43.38
C ALA A 810 18.75 5.95 44.44
N GLY A 811 17.51 5.62 44.07
CA GLY A 811 16.33 5.64 44.95
C GLY A 811 16.11 4.35 45.74
N ASP A 812 16.56 3.20 45.22
CA ASP A 812 16.36 1.89 45.86
C ASP A 812 17.27 1.65 47.09
N ASP A 813 18.35 2.42 47.25
CA ASP A 813 19.30 2.34 48.36
C ASP A 813 18.95 3.25 49.58
N ALA A 814 17.69 3.65 49.74
CA ALA A 814 17.27 4.56 50.82
C ALA A 814 15.89 4.25 51.46
N ALA A 815 15.86 3.35 52.45
CA ALA A 815 14.65 3.07 53.24
C ALA A 815 14.48 4.06 54.43
N PRO A 816 13.33 4.79 54.55
CA PRO A 816 13.01 5.61 55.70
C PRO A 816 11.90 5.01 56.60
N GLN A 817 11.96 5.31 57.89
CA GLN A 817 10.96 4.89 58.88
C GLN A 817 9.73 5.83 58.93
N ALA A 818 8.70 5.43 59.67
CA ALA A 818 7.33 5.90 59.45
C ALA A 818 6.87 7.15 60.25
N ALA A 819 5.75 7.70 59.77
CA ALA A 819 4.73 8.51 60.46
C ALA A 819 4.97 10.02 60.70
N GLY A 820 3.92 10.84 60.43
CA GLY A 820 3.85 12.24 60.89
C GLY A 820 3.18 13.23 59.92
N ALA A 821 1.85 13.15 59.72
CA ALA A 821 1.07 14.25 59.15
C ALA A 821 0.53 15.16 60.29
N PRO A 822 0.34 16.48 60.09
CA PRO A 822 -0.86 16.95 59.39
C PRO A 822 -0.64 18.18 58.46
N ALA A 823 -1.73 18.65 57.85
CA ALA A 823 -1.83 19.80 56.94
C ALA A 823 -2.93 20.78 57.43
N PRO A 824 -3.42 21.76 56.64
CA PRO A 824 -2.72 22.86 55.96
C PRO A 824 -3.31 24.26 56.34
N GLY A 825 -2.77 25.36 55.79
CA GLY A 825 -3.52 26.62 55.72
C GLY A 825 -2.74 27.88 55.30
N GLY A 826 -3.41 28.81 54.61
CA GLY A 826 -3.03 30.23 54.53
C GLY A 826 -2.46 30.74 53.19
N ALA A 827 -3.15 31.72 52.60
CA ALA A 827 -2.73 32.58 51.47
C ALA A 827 -3.37 33.98 51.68
N PRO A 828 -3.10 35.03 50.86
CA PRO A 828 -1.77 35.52 50.41
C PRO A 828 -1.60 37.08 50.46
N ALA A 829 -0.37 37.57 50.25
CA ALA A 829 0.00 38.92 49.72
C ALA A 829 -0.35 40.17 50.61
N PRO A 830 -0.08 41.45 50.20
CA PRO A 830 0.79 42.01 49.14
C PRO A 830 1.70 43.22 49.55
N GLY A 831 2.60 43.68 48.64
CA GLY A 831 3.24 45.04 48.63
C GLY A 831 4.61 45.17 49.32
N GLY A 832 5.53 46.10 48.94
CA GLY A 832 5.52 47.14 47.89
C GLY A 832 6.92 47.79 47.67
N ALA A 833 7.04 48.74 46.73
CA ALA A 833 8.29 49.45 46.32
C ALA A 833 8.58 50.72 47.20
N PRO A 834 9.67 51.54 47.06
CA PRO A 834 10.60 51.72 45.91
C PRO A 834 12.12 51.94 46.23
N ALA A 835 12.87 52.52 45.27
CA ALA A 835 14.34 52.76 45.17
C ALA A 835 14.81 54.07 45.92
N PRO A 836 16.06 54.65 45.79
CA PRO A 836 17.18 54.36 44.85
C PRO A 836 18.67 54.51 45.32
N GLY A 837 19.61 53.98 44.50
CA GLY A 837 20.86 54.63 44.01
C GLY A 837 22.06 54.95 44.93
N GLY A 838 23.28 54.50 44.54
CA GLY A 838 24.56 55.06 45.02
C GLY A 838 25.75 54.08 45.12
N ALA A 839 26.97 54.54 44.78
CA ALA A 839 28.28 53.86 44.94
C ALA A 839 29.24 54.80 45.73
N PRO A 840 30.58 54.57 45.98
CA PRO A 840 31.49 53.51 45.49
C PRO A 840 32.62 53.02 46.48
N SER A 841 33.58 52.22 45.96
CA SER A 841 35.01 52.09 46.37
C SER A 841 35.47 51.11 47.49
N ALA A 842 36.77 50.70 47.44
CA ALA A 842 37.47 49.72 48.29
C ALA A 842 38.77 50.29 48.95
N PRO A 843 39.50 49.57 49.86
CA PRO A 843 40.80 48.94 49.48
C PRO A 843 41.20 47.64 50.28
N LYS A 844 42.53 47.31 50.39
CA LYS A 844 43.13 45.95 50.63
C LYS A 844 44.00 45.74 51.91
N ALA A 845 44.24 44.46 52.25
CA ALA A 845 45.42 43.83 52.91
C ALA A 845 45.52 42.33 52.48
N GLY A 846 46.46 41.42 52.82
CA GLY A 846 47.77 41.40 53.52
C GLY A 846 48.24 39.93 53.79
N ALA A 847 49.55 39.56 53.76
CA ALA A 847 50.03 38.15 53.89
C ALA A 847 51.55 37.96 54.25
N PRO A 848 51.96 36.77 54.77
CA PRO A 848 53.24 36.07 54.42
C PRO A 848 53.20 34.50 54.53
N SER A 849 54.26 33.66 54.39
CA SER A 849 55.28 33.47 53.31
C SER A 849 56.23 32.23 53.55
N ALA A 850 56.49 31.41 52.52
CA ALA A 850 57.74 30.62 52.22
C ALA A 850 58.12 29.34 53.05
N PRO A 851 59.03 28.40 52.60
CA PRO A 851 60.05 28.49 51.51
C PRO A 851 60.34 27.25 50.55
N ALA A 852 61.07 27.51 49.44
CA ALA A 852 61.98 26.69 48.56
C ALA A 852 61.61 25.25 48.06
N ALA A 853 61.76 24.79 46.78
CA ALA A 853 62.74 24.94 45.65
C ALA A 853 63.85 23.84 45.62
N PRO A 854 64.45 23.36 44.47
CA PRO A 854 64.75 24.06 43.19
C PRO A 854 64.69 23.25 41.83
N GLY A 855 65.00 23.90 40.67
CA GLY A 855 65.59 23.24 39.45
C GLY A 855 64.95 23.52 38.06
N ALA A 856 65.73 23.95 37.05
CA ALA A 856 65.36 24.12 35.61
C ALA A 856 66.63 24.18 34.71
N PRO A 857 66.55 24.03 33.36
CA PRO A 857 66.58 25.22 32.45
C PRO A 857 65.95 25.12 31.02
N ALA A 858 65.66 26.28 30.40
CA ALA A 858 65.55 26.71 28.96
C ALA A 858 65.00 25.76 27.84
N ALA A 859 64.17 26.14 26.82
CA ALA A 859 63.92 27.37 26.03
C ALA A 859 65.00 27.70 24.93
N PRO A 860 64.76 28.46 23.82
CA PRO A 860 63.58 29.29 23.44
C PRO A 860 63.16 29.44 21.92
N LYS A 861 62.02 30.12 21.68
CA LYS A 861 61.68 31.16 20.63
C LYS A 861 61.71 30.92 19.08
N ALA A 862 60.50 31.11 18.50
CA ALA A 862 60.07 32.15 17.52
C ALA A 862 60.55 32.20 16.03
N GLY A 863 59.59 32.44 15.12
CA GLY A 863 59.84 32.89 13.73
C GLY A 863 58.58 32.97 12.83
N ALA A 864 58.39 34.11 12.17
CA ALA A 864 57.53 34.36 10.99
C ALA A 864 58.35 35.28 10.05
N PRO A 865 58.17 35.35 8.70
CA PRO A 865 56.86 35.47 8.00
C PRO A 865 56.80 34.87 6.57
N SER A 866 55.75 35.26 5.81
CA SER A 866 55.68 35.37 4.33
C SER A 866 55.38 34.16 3.44
N ALA A 867 54.51 34.41 2.45
CA ALA A 867 54.41 33.73 1.14
C ALA A 867 55.04 34.65 0.04
N PRO A 868 55.01 34.37 -1.29
CA PRO A 868 54.46 33.22 -2.04
C PRO A 868 55.44 32.67 -3.13
N SER A 869 54.91 31.84 -4.06
CA SER A 869 55.34 31.62 -5.48
C SER A 869 55.73 30.19 -5.90
N ALA A 870 55.35 29.85 -7.14
CA ALA A 870 55.85 28.72 -7.97
C ALA A 870 56.85 29.28 -9.03
N PRO A 871 57.30 28.60 -10.12
CA PRO A 871 57.02 27.22 -10.60
C PRO A 871 58.22 26.44 -11.23
N SER A 872 57.91 25.27 -11.82
CA SER A 872 58.50 24.68 -13.06
C SER A 872 59.70 23.71 -13.06
N ALA A 873 59.46 22.58 -13.76
CA ALA A 873 60.28 21.88 -14.78
C ALA A 873 61.69 21.30 -14.49
N GLY A 874 61.93 20.06 -14.97
CA GLY A 874 63.28 19.52 -15.21
C GLY A 874 63.37 18.00 -15.40
N ALA A 875 63.57 17.51 -16.64
CA ALA A 875 63.94 16.13 -16.96
C ALA A 875 65.06 16.10 -18.03
N PRO A 876 66.01 15.14 -17.96
CA PRO A 876 66.23 14.23 -19.10
C PRO A 876 66.61 12.78 -18.67
N ALA A 877 66.98 11.89 -19.60
CA ALA A 877 66.89 10.43 -19.42
C ALA A 877 68.05 9.56 -19.97
N ALA A 878 68.04 8.27 -19.56
CA ALA A 878 68.69 7.08 -20.17
C ALA A 878 70.24 6.98 -20.05
N PRO A 879 70.89 5.76 -20.02
CA PRO A 879 70.64 4.62 -20.93
C PRO A 879 70.81 3.15 -20.41
N GLY A 880 70.35 2.18 -21.21
CA GLY A 880 71.05 0.90 -21.45
C GLY A 880 70.68 -0.36 -20.63
N ALA A 881 70.11 -1.38 -21.30
CA ALA A 881 69.70 -2.67 -20.70
C ALA A 881 70.77 -3.80 -20.80
N PRO A 882 70.60 -4.90 -20.04
CA PRO A 882 70.50 -6.24 -20.67
C PRO A 882 69.21 -7.01 -20.27
N LYS A 883 69.07 -8.29 -20.67
CA LYS A 883 67.76 -8.98 -20.83
C LYS A 883 67.73 -10.44 -20.31
N ALA A 884 66.54 -10.90 -19.90
CA ALA A 884 66.12 -12.30 -19.61
C ALA A 884 66.65 -12.94 -18.30
N PRO A 885 66.01 -13.99 -17.72
CA PRO A 885 64.92 -14.84 -18.25
C PRO A 885 63.61 -14.86 -17.42
N SER A 886 62.60 -15.60 -17.91
CA SER A 886 61.26 -15.76 -17.32
C SER A 886 61.16 -16.87 -16.26
N ALA A 887 60.18 -16.77 -15.37
CA ALA A 887 59.87 -17.72 -14.28
C ALA A 887 58.35 -18.09 -14.27
N PRO A 888 57.92 -19.19 -13.60
CA PRO A 888 56.81 -20.03 -14.07
C PRO A 888 55.42 -19.76 -13.47
N GLY A 889 54.40 -20.41 -14.04
CA GLY A 889 52.99 -20.34 -13.62
C GLY A 889 52.60 -21.23 -12.42
N ALA A 890 51.31 -21.15 -12.05
CA ALA A 890 50.76 -21.69 -10.81
C ALA A 890 50.56 -23.23 -10.78
N PRO A 891 50.74 -23.89 -9.62
CA PRO A 891 50.37 -25.30 -9.39
C PRO A 891 48.89 -25.46 -8.98
N ALA A 892 48.37 -26.69 -9.09
CA ALA A 892 46.98 -27.05 -8.80
C ALA A 892 46.74 -27.56 -7.35
N ALA A 893 45.47 -27.78 -7.00
CA ALA A 893 45.02 -28.14 -5.66
C ALA A 893 45.33 -29.59 -5.22
N PRO A 894 45.50 -29.85 -3.90
CA PRO A 894 45.58 -31.19 -3.32
C PRO A 894 44.22 -31.78 -2.93
N SER A 895 44.15 -33.11 -2.81
CA SER A 895 42.91 -33.89 -2.55
C SER A 895 42.65 -34.19 -1.06
N ALA A 896 41.43 -34.62 -0.74
CA ALA A 896 40.94 -34.86 0.63
C ALA A 896 41.51 -36.12 1.33
N PRO A 897 41.64 -36.12 2.67
CA PRO A 897 41.85 -37.33 3.49
C PRO A 897 40.52 -38.04 3.85
N GLY A 898 40.57 -39.36 4.09
CA GLY A 898 39.41 -40.19 4.43
C GLY A 898 39.16 -40.41 5.93
N ALA A 899 38.04 -41.06 6.26
CA ALA A 899 37.55 -41.25 7.63
C ALA A 899 38.17 -42.46 8.39
N PRO A 900 38.29 -42.39 9.74
CA PRO A 900 38.61 -43.53 10.61
C PRO A 900 37.36 -44.16 11.26
N SER A 901 37.45 -45.44 11.62
CA SER A 901 36.36 -46.25 12.20
C SER A 901 36.35 -46.28 13.74
N ALA A 902 35.21 -46.67 14.32
CA ALA A 902 34.97 -46.69 15.77
C ALA A 902 35.64 -47.86 16.54
N PRO A 903 36.02 -47.65 17.83
CA PRO A 903 36.33 -48.71 18.79
C PRO A 903 35.12 -49.10 19.66
N SER A 904 35.17 -50.27 20.33
CA SER A 904 34.08 -50.80 21.17
C SER A 904 34.54 -51.15 22.59
N ALA A 905 33.67 -50.88 23.58
CA ALA A 905 33.52 -51.48 24.93
C ALA A 905 34.75 -51.81 25.80
N PRO A 906 34.64 -51.54 27.12
CA PRO A 906 34.74 -52.62 28.10
C PRO A 906 33.52 -52.69 29.03
N SER A 907 33.45 -53.73 29.88
CA SER A 907 32.27 -54.05 30.69
C SER A 907 32.57 -54.35 32.17
N ALA A 908 31.51 -54.25 32.99
CA ALA A 908 31.16 -55.08 34.17
C ALA A 908 30.76 -54.28 35.43
N GLY A 909 29.63 -54.65 36.04
CA GLY A 909 29.20 -54.14 37.35
C GLY A 909 27.67 -54.12 37.53
N ALA A 910 27.14 -55.09 38.28
CA ALA A 910 25.75 -55.08 38.79
C ALA A 910 25.81 -55.17 40.33
N PRO A 911 24.79 -54.66 41.07
CA PRO A 911 23.71 -55.58 41.49
C PRO A 911 22.31 -54.97 41.76
N ALA A 912 21.32 -55.87 41.72
CA ALA A 912 20.05 -55.87 42.47
C ALA A 912 18.97 -54.78 42.20
N ALA A 913 17.72 -55.14 42.50
CA ALA A 913 16.51 -54.34 42.29
C ALA A 913 15.48 -54.58 43.42
N PRO A 914 14.45 -53.70 43.58
CA PRO A 914 13.26 -54.03 44.36
C PRO A 914 11.91 -53.70 43.69
N GLY A 915 10.98 -54.66 43.74
CA GLY A 915 9.55 -54.44 44.04
C GLY A 915 8.62 -53.75 43.02
N ALA A 916 7.62 -54.48 42.53
CA ALA A 916 6.48 -53.92 41.77
C ALA A 916 5.18 -53.93 42.61
N PRO A 917 4.35 -52.86 42.56
CA PRO A 917 2.96 -52.86 43.02
C PRO A 917 1.98 -53.31 41.91
N LYS A 918 0.70 -53.50 42.26
CA LYS A 918 -0.29 -54.28 41.48
C LYS A 918 -1.44 -53.41 40.94
N ALA A 919 -1.98 -53.77 39.77
CA ALA A 919 -3.03 -53.00 39.09
C ALA A 919 -4.45 -53.18 39.68
N PRO A 920 -5.33 -52.15 39.57
CA PRO A 920 -6.78 -52.25 39.80
C PRO A 920 -7.55 -52.72 38.55
N SER A 921 -8.77 -53.21 38.73
CA SER A 921 -9.60 -53.85 37.69
C SER A 921 -10.67 -52.93 37.08
N ALA A 922 -11.08 -53.21 35.84
CA ALA A 922 -12.11 -52.44 35.10
C ALA A 922 -13.56 -52.97 35.28
N PRO A 923 -14.58 -52.11 35.16
CA PRO A 923 -15.99 -52.49 35.02
C PRO A 923 -16.49 -52.45 33.55
N GLY A 924 -17.44 -53.34 33.21
CA GLY A 924 -17.83 -53.66 31.83
C GLY A 924 -18.67 -52.63 31.05
N ALA A 925 -18.86 -52.94 29.75
CA ALA A 925 -19.61 -52.12 28.78
C ALA A 925 -20.99 -52.71 28.42
N PRO A 926 -21.99 -51.88 28.09
CA PRO A 926 -23.27 -52.30 27.47
C PRO A 926 -23.24 -52.21 25.93
N ALA A 927 -24.20 -52.88 25.26
CA ALA A 927 -24.23 -53.09 23.82
C ALA A 927 -25.06 -52.06 23.02
N ALA A 928 -24.87 -52.01 21.69
CA ALA A 928 -25.56 -51.12 20.76
C ALA A 928 -26.72 -51.80 19.99
N PRO A 929 -27.81 -51.07 19.66
CA PRO A 929 -28.90 -51.57 18.80
C PRO A 929 -28.71 -51.21 17.31
N SER A 930 -29.30 -52.00 16.41
CA SER A 930 -29.21 -51.86 14.95
C SER A 930 -30.31 -50.99 14.33
N ALA A 931 -30.06 -50.41 13.15
CA ALA A 931 -31.03 -49.63 12.36
C ALA A 931 -31.68 -50.46 11.22
N PRO A 932 -32.97 -50.20 10.85
CA PRO A 932 -33.72 -51.00 9.87
C PRO A 932 -33.61 -50.50 8.41
N SER A 933 -34.06 -51.35 7.47
CA SER A 933 -34.01 -51.14 6.01
C SER A 933 -35.26 -50.46 5.41
N ALA A 934 -35.15 -49.95 4.18
CA ALA A 934 -36.24 -49.35 3.39
C ALA A 934 -36.72 -50.25 2.21
N PRO A 935 -37.98 -50.14 1.74
CA PRO A 935 -38.60 -51.08 0.79
C PRO A 935 -38.50 -50.68 -0.70
N SER A 936 -38.99 -51.53 -1.61
CA SER A 936 -38.86 -51.40 -3.07
C SER A 936 -40.16 -51.65 -3.87
N ALA A 937 -40.32 -50.91 -4.99
CA ALA A 937 -41.13 -51.19 -6.19
C ALA A 937 -40.89 -50.06 -7.22
N GLY A 938 -40.94 -50.21 -8.54
CA GLY A 938 -41.09 -51.38 -9.41
C GLY A 938 -40.79 -50.98 -10.88
N ALA A 939 -40.67 -51.94 -11.81
CA ALA A 939 -40.24 -51.70 -13.20
C ALA A 939 -41.29 -52.06 -14.26
N PRO A 940 -41.26 -51.37 -15.42
CA PRO A 940 -40.99 -52.00 -16.73
C PRO A 940 -39.91 -51.20 -17.54
N ALA A 941 -39.28 -51.68 -18.63
CA ALA A 941 -39.14 -53.00 -19.26
C ALA A 941 -37.89 -53.00 -20.19
N ALA A 942 -37.81 -53.91 -21.18
CA ALA A 942 -36.77 -54.01 -22.23
C ALA A 942 -37.46 -54.38 -23.59
N PRO A 943 -36.82 -54.41 -24.79
CA PRO A 943 -35.50 -54.99 -25.09
C PRO A 943 -34.60 -54.22 -26.10
N GLY A 944 -33.34 -54.65 -26.27
CA GLY A 944 -32.48 -54.15 -27.38
C GLY A 944 -30.98 -54.49 -27.31
N ALA A 945 -30.60 -55.68 -27.78
CA ALA A 945 -29.22 -56.03 -28.20
C ALA A 945 -29.27 -56.43 -29.69
N PRO A 946 -28.18 -56.41 -30.52
CA PRO A 946 -26.77 -56.56 -30.11
C PRO A 946 -25.70 -55.76 -30.90
N LYS A 947 -24.48 -55.65 -30.35
CA LYS A 947 -23.18 -56.11 -30.96
C LYS A 947 -21.98 -55.55 -30.17
N ALA A 948 -20.92 -56.36 -30.07
CA ALA A 948 -19.61 -55.92 -29.58
C ALA A 948 -18.61 -55.80 -30.74
N PRO A 949 -17.79 -54.74 -30.80
CA PRO A 949 -16.58 -54.69 -31.60
C PRO A 949 -15.29 -54.61 -30.75
N SER A 950 -14.33 -55.46 -31.11
CA SER A 950 -12.86 -55.42 -30.92
C SER A 950 -12.22 -54.45 -29.91
N ALA A 951 -11.36 -54.99 -29.04
CA ALA A 951 -10.48 -54.21 -28.17
C ALA A 951 -9.31 -53.54 -28.93
N PRO A 952 -8.97 -52.25 -28.64
CA PRO A 952 -7.73 -51.61 -29.08
C PRO A 952 -6.48 -52.15 -28.35
N GLY A 953 -5.31 -52.04 -28.99
CA GLY A 953 -4.02 -52.52 -28.46
C GLY A 953 -3.37 -51.63 -27.40
N ALA A 954 -2.34 -52.16 -26.73
CA ALA A 954 -1.62 -51.48 -25.65
C ALA A 954 -0.71 -50.33 -26.15
N PRO A 955 -0.51 -49.24 -25.37
CA PRO A 955 0.41 -48.15 -25.71
C PRO A 955 1.89 -48.55 -25.68
N ALA A 956 2.70 -47.89 -26.51
CA ALA A 956 4.16 -48.00 -26.48
C ALA A 956 4.79 -47.12 -25.38
N ALA A 957 6.01 -47.47 -24.94
CA ALA A 957 6.71 -46.77 -23.87
C ALA A 957 7.34 -45.43 -24.34
N PRO A 958 7.46 -44.41 -23.45
CA PRO A 958 8.12 -43.13 -23.78
C PRO A 958 9.63 -43.28 -24.00
N GLY A 959 10.19 -42.47 -24.90
CA GLY A 959 11.63 -42.36 -25.14
C GLY A 959 12.35 -41.46 -24.12
N ALA A 960 13.67 -41.65 -23.98
CA ALA A 960 14.52 -40.87 -23.06
C ALA A 960 14.83 -39.45 -23.60
N PRO A 961 15.05 -38.45 -22.72
CA PRO A 961 15.40 -37.09 -23.13
C PRO A 961 16.84 -36.97 -23.68
N ALA A 962 17.04 -36.03 -24.59
CA ALA A 962 18.34 -35.74 -25.20
C ALA A 962 19.15 -34.68 -24.43
N ALA A 963 20.48 -34.75 -24.52
CA ALA A 963 21.40 -33.84 -23.83
C ALA A 963 21.53 -32.46 -24.55
N PRO A 964 21.82 -31.37 -23.80
CA PRO A 964 21.98 -30.03 -24.37
C PRO A 964 23.29 -29.86 -25.18
N LYS A 965 23.30 -28.92 -26.12
CA LYS A 965 24.50 -28.47 -26.85
C LYS A 965 25.03 -27.14 -26.31
N ALA A 966 26.34 -26.95 -26.42
CA ALA A 966 27.05 -25.73 -26.03
C ALA A 966 26.79 -24.56 -27.01
N PRO A 967 26.94 -23.29 -26.55
CA PRO A 967 26.71 -22.10 -27.38
C PRO A 967 27.84 -21.85 -28.40
N SER A 968 27.57 -21.00 -29.38
CA SER A 968 28.54 -20.48 -30.36
C SER A 968 28.72 -18.96 -30.19
N ALA A 969 29.89 -18.45 -30.56
CA ALA A 969 30.28 -17.06 -30.40
C ALA A 969 29.67 -16.14 -31.49
N PRO A 970 29.57 -14.82 -31.26
CA PRO A 970 29.06 -13.88 -32.25
C PRO A 970 30.12 -13.54 -33.32
N GLU A 971 29.68 -13.37 -34.56
CA GLU A 971 30.46 -12.74 -35.63
C GLU A 971 30.06 -11.27 -35.79
N ALA A 972 30.95 -10.46 -36.37
CA ALA A 972 30.76 -9.00 -36.50
C ALA A 972 30.55 -8.62 -37.97
N GLU A 973 29.70 -7.61 -38.22
CA GLU A 973 29.51 -7.01 -39.55
C GLU A 973 30.12 -5.61 -39.61
N THR A 974 30.77 -5.31 -40.73
CA THR A 974 31.41 -4.00 -41.00
C THR A 974 31.07 -3.48 -42.39
N ALA A 975 30.18 -2.47 -42.43
CA ALA A 975 30.15 -1.30 -43.32
C ALA A 975 30.16 -1.44 -44.88
N THR A 976 29.61 -0.38 -45.51
CA THR A 976 29.70 0.02 -46.95
C THR A 976 29.07 -0.92 -48.00
N GLU A 977 28.50 -0.46 -49.13
CA GLU A 977 28.25 0.91 -49.63
C GLU A 977 26.98 1.01 -50.52
N ALA A 978 26.78 2.18 -51.17
CA ALA A 978 25.58 2.61 -51.89
C ALA A 978 25.24 1.87 -53.21
N GLU A 979 23.98 1.99 -53.66
CA GLU A 979 23.66 2.71 -54.92
C GLU A 979 22.15 2.95 -55.18
N ALA A 980 21.88 3.97 -56.00
CA ALA A 980 20.63 4.33 -56.67
C ALA A 980 21.00 5.16 -57.93
N PRO A 981 20.13 5.46 -58.93
CA PRO A 981 18.67 5.26 -59.00
C PRO A 981 18.15 4.63 -60.32
N ALA A 982 16.84 4.37 -60.43
CA ALA A 982 16.17 4.20 -61.72
C ALA A 982 14.64 4.50 -61.71
N ALA A 983 14.23 5.40 -62.61
CA ALA A 983 12.89 5.60 -63.16
C ALA A 983 13.08 6.01 -64.66
N PRO A 984 12.08 6.03 -65.57
CA PRO A 984 10.62 5.94 -65.37
C PRO A 984 9.90 4.95 -66.34
N SER A 985 8.55 4.88 -66.30
CA SER A 985 7.68 4.73 -67.50
C SER A 985 6.16 4.79 -67.24
N ALA A 986 5.45 5.43 -68.18
CA ALA A 986 4.00 5.44 -68.46
C ALA A 986 3.87 5.73 -70.00
N PRO A 987 2.72 5.61 -70.74
CA PRO A 987 1.32 5.84 -70.29
C PRO A 987 0.17 5.04 -71.01
N SER A 988 -1.10 5.37 -70.67
CA SER A 988 -2.34 5.29 -71.50
C SER A 988 -2.93 3.89 -71.85
N ALA A 989 -4.22 3.70 -72.20
CA ALA A 989 -5.49 4.42 -71.93
C ALA A 989 -6.71 3.56 -72.40
N GLY A 990 -7.95 3.87 -71.99
CA GLY A 990 -9.17 3.34 -72.62
C GLY A 990 -10.47 3.39 -71.79
N ALA A 991 -11.59 3.81 -72.41
CA ALA A 991 -12.96 3.77 -71.89
C ALA A 991 -13.96 3.46 -73.03
N PRO A 992 -15.18 2.95 -72.75
CA PRO A 992 -16.40 3.79 -72.84
C PRO A 992 -17.53 3.39 -71.84
N ALA A 993 -18.76 3.91 -72.00
CA ALA A 993 -19.87 3.79 -71.02
C ALA A 993 -21.30 3.74 -71.63
N ALA A 994 -22.34 3.66 -70.75
CA ALA A 994 -23.80 3.73 -70.98
C ALA A 994 -24.50 2.43 -71.50
N PRO A 995 -25.84 2.21 -71.31
CA PRO A 995 -26.91 3.13 -70.86
C PRO A 995 -27.84 2.66 -69.69
N GLY A 996 -28.80 3.52 -69.27
CA GLY A 996 -29.96 3.20 -68.38
C GLY A 996 -31.29 3.02 -69.15
N ALA A 997 -32.51 3.04 -68.61
CA ALA A 997 -33.11 3.22 -67.25
C ALA A 997 -34.48 2.45 -67.18
N PRO A 998 -35.35 2.50 -66.11
CA PRO A 998 -36.21 3.66 -65.75
C PRO A 998 -36.50 3.80 -64.22
N LYS A 999 -37.65 4.39 -63.78
CA LYS A 999 -37.87 4.95 -62.41
C LYS A 999 -39.36 4.95 -61.92
N ALA A 1000 -39.57 5.07 -60.60
CA ALA A 1000 -40.83 5.40 -59.85
C ALA A 1000 -41.88 4.26 -59.69
N PRO A 1001 -42.83 4.27 -58.71
CA PRO A 1001 -43.33 5.37 -57.83
C PRO A 1001 -43.14 5.15 -56.30
N SER A 1002 -43.91 5.87 -55.44
CA SER A 1002 -43.57 6.18 -54.02
C SER A 1002 -44.75 6.16 -53.02
N ALA A 1003 -44.42 6.21 -51.71
CA ALA A 1003 -45.25 6.56 -50.54
C ALA A 1003 -46.27 5.49 -50.01
N PRO A 1004 -46.77 5.55 -48.74
CA PRO A 1004 -46.64 6.63 -47.74
C PRO A 1004 -46.26 6.22 -46.29
N GLY A 1005 -46.00 7.24 -45.44
CA GLY A 1005 -46.32 7.22 -43.99
C GLY A 1005 -45.23 6.79 -43.00
N ALA A 1006 -45.06 7.55 -41.92
CA ALA A 1006 -44.23 7.22 -40.75
C ALA A 1006 -45.11 7.04 -39.49
N PRO A 1007 -44.55 6.44 -38.42
CA PRO A 1007 -44.43 7.21 -37.17
C PRO A 1007 -43.00 7.18 -36.58
N ALA A 1008 -42.74 8.06 -35.61
CA ALA A 1008 -41.42 8.25 -34.99
C ALA A 1008 -41.19 7.38 -33.73
N ALA A 1009 -39.93 7.25 -33.32
CA ALA A 1009 -39.51 6.50 -32.12
C ALA A 1009 -39.42 7.39 -30.86
N PRO A 1010 -39.74 6.88 -29.65
CA PRO A 1010 -39.52 7.60 -28.39
C PRO A 1010 -38.03 7.71 -28.01
N GLY A 1011 -37.67 8.79 -27.29
CA GLY A 1011 -36.31 9.05 -26.80
C GLY A 1011 -35.97 8.39 -25.46
N ALA A 1012 -34.69 8.45 -25.07
CA ALA A 1012 -34.16 7.87 -23.83
C ALA A 1012 -34.22 8.84 -22.61
N PRO A 1013 -34.23 8.33 -21.35
CA PRO A 1013 -34.22 9.16 -20.15
C PRO A 1013 -32.90 9.92 -19.92
N ALA A 1014 -32.98 11.08 -19.26
CA ALA A 1014 -31.85 11.98 -19.00
C ALA A 1014 -31.07 11.66 -17.71
N ALA A 1015 -29.84 12.18 -17.62
CA ALA A 1015 -28.94 12.03 -16.47
C ALA A 1015 -29.09 13.18 -15.43
N PRO A 1016 -28.75 12.95 -14.15
CA PRO A 1016 -28.85 13.97 -13.09
C PRO A 1016 -27.78 15.06 -13.18
N LYS A 1017 -28.12 16.28 -12.71
CA LYS A 1017 -27.22 17.46 -12.67
C LYS A 1017 -26.14 17.37 -11.59
N ALA A 1018 -25.01 18.05 -11.83
CA ALA A 1018 -23.94 18.27 -10.86
C ALA A 1018 -24.18 19.54 -10.00
N PRO A 1019 -23.59 19.63 -8.79
CA PRO A 1019 -23.68 20.82 -7.92
C PRO A 1019 -22.67 21.91 -8.29
N SER A 1020 -23.04 23.17 -8.03
CA SER A 1020 -22.26 24.38 -8.35
C SER A 1020 -21.10 24.66 -7.39
N ALA A 1021 -20.13 25.45 -7.85
CA ALA A 1021 -19.12 26.11 -7.02
C ALA A 1021 -19.59 27.51 -6.54
N PRO A 1022 -19.01 28.08 -5.46
CA PRO A 1022 -19.30 29.45 -5.02
C PRO A 1022 -18.40 30.49 -5.71
N GLU A 1023 -18.94 31.69 -5.92
CA GLU A 1023 -18.19 32.90 -6.33
C GLU A 1023 -18.18 33.95 -5.21
N ALA A 1024 -17.39 35.02 -5.38
CA ALA A 1024 -17.09 36.03 -4.36
C ALA A 1024 -17.87 37.34 -4.56
N ASP A 1025 -17.82 38.22 -3.55
CA ASP A 1025 -18.66 39.42 -3.42
C ASP A 1025 -18.41 40.53 -4.47
N ALA A 1026 -19.48 41.04 -5.09
CA ALA A 1026 -19.59 42.41 -5.61
C ALA A 1026 -21.05 42.84 -5.85
N GLU A 1027 -21.49 43.92 -5.20
CA GLU A 1027 -22.73 44.68 -5.48
C GLU A 1027 -22.41 45.99 -6.27
N PRO A 1028 -23.38 46.79 -6.75
CA PRO A 1028 -24.59 46.41 -7.52
C PRO A 1028 -24.84 47.35 -8.74
N ALA A 1029 -25.66 46.94 -9.72
CA ALA A 1029 -26.15 47.85 -10.79
C ALA A 1029 -27.54 47.48 -11.36
N THR A 1030 -28.52 48.34 -11.02
CA THR A 1030 -29.91 48.56 -11.51
C THR A 1030 -30.39 48.05 -12.89
N GLU A 1031 -31.52 47.31 -12.84
CA GLU A 1031 -32.82 47.49 -13.54
C GLU A 1031 -33.00 47.48 -15.10
N ALA A 1032 -34.17 46.93 -15.50
CA ALA A 1032 -34.91 47.03 -16.79
C ALA A 1032 -34.29 46.37 -18.06
N GLU A 1033 -35.05 45.81 -19.02
CA GLU A 1033 -36.51 45.52 -19.13
C GLU A 1033 -36.75 44.31 -20.08
N ALA A 1034 -37.97 43.76 -20.13
CA ALA A 1034 -38.43 42.65 -21.01
C ALA A 1034 -39.57 43.16 -21.95
N PRO A 1035 -40.39 42.36 -22.70
CA PRO A 1035 -40.55 40.89 -22.84
C PRO A 1035 -39.94 40.39 -24.19
N ALA A 1036 -40.38 39.40 -24.99
CA ALA A 1036 -41.57 38.52 -25.08
C ALA A 1036 -41.23 37.32 -26.01
N ASP A 1037 -41.83 36.12 -26.01
CA ASP A 1037 -42.69 35.33 -25.09
C ASP A 1037 -42.33 33.83 -25.37
N ALA A 1038 -43.04 32.71 -25.10
CA ALA A 1038 -44.39 32.38 -24.62
C ALA A 1038 -44.44 30.91 -24.07
N ASP A 1039 -45.60 30.52 -23.52
CA ASP A 1039 -46.25 29.19 -23.30
C ASP A 1039 -45.40 27.88 -23.31
N ALA A 1040 -45.39 26.99 -22.29
CA ALA A 1040 -46.42 26.42 -21.37
C ALA A 1040 -47.29 25.28 -22.01
N GLU A 1041 -47.68 24.18 -21.34
CA GLU A 1041 -47.31 23.55 -20.04
C GLU A 1041 -47.86 22.09 -19.93
N THR A 1042 -47.37 21.27 -18.97
CA THR A 1042 -48.05 20.07 -18.35
C THR A 1042 -48.48 18.86 -19.23
N ALA A 1043 -48.86 17.66 -18.71
CA ALA A 1043 -48.40 16.85 -17.55
C ALA A 1043 -48.99 15.39 -17.61
N ASP A 1044 -48.36 14.47 -16.85
CA ASP A 1044 -48.85 13.21 -16.22
C ASP A 1044 -49.59 12.05 -16.97
N ALA A 1045 -49.03 10.84 -16.82
CA ALA A 1045 -49.51 9.61 -16.09
C ALA A 1045 -51.02 9.21 -16.06
N PRO A 1046 -51.44 7.94 -15.75
CA PRO A 1046 -50.69 6.89 -14.99
C PRO A 1046 -50.92 5.36 -15.30
N THR A 1047 -50.08 4.52 -14.67
CA THR A 1047 -50.28 3.14 -14.08
C THR A 1047 -51.04 1.96 -14.76
N GLU A 1048 -50.35 0.79 -14.75
CA GLU A 1048 -50.84 -0.61 -14.49
C GLU A 1048 -51.80 -1.32 -15.51
N THR A 1049 -51.91 -2.67 -15.62
CA THR A 1049 -51.33 -3.84 -14.89
C THR A 1049 -51.18 -5.12 -15.76
N GLU A 1050 -50.51 -6.15 -15.20
CA GLU A 1050 -50.71 -7.63 -15.38
C GLU A 1050 -50.04 -8.50 -16.50
N ALA A 1051 -49.98 -9.82 -16.19
CA ALA A 1051 -49.75 -11.04 -17.00
C ALA A 1051 -48.34 -11.72 -17.06
N LYS A 1052 -48.38 -13.05 -17.30
CA LYS A 1052 -47.35 -14.13 -17.28
C LYS A 1052 -47.70 -15.09 -18.48
N PRO A 1053 -46.96 -16.17 -18.87
CA PRO A 1053 -45.73 -16.79 -18.36
C PRO A 1053 -44.75 -17.36 -19.45
N GLU A 1054 -43.92 -18.34 -19.04
CA GLU A 1054 -43.31 -19.48 -19.80
C GLU A 1054 -41.92 -19.43 -20.50
N ALA A 1055 -41.25 -20.61 -20.44
CA ALA A 1055 -40.17 -21.18 -21.27
C ALA A 1055 -38.83 -20.43 -21.48
N ALA A 1056 -37.66 -21.09 -21.68
CA ALA A 1056 -37.18 -22.45 -21.38
C ALA A 1056 -35.63 -22.50 -21.46
N ALA A 1057 -34.99 -23.56 -20.96
CA ALA A 1057 -33.53 -23.82 -21.09
C ALA A 1057 -33.25 -25.03 -22.02
N PRO A 1058 -32.00 -25.21 -22.49
CA PRO A 1058 -31.09 -26.15 -21.81
C PRO A 1058 -29.68 -25.54 -21.57
N SER A 1059 -28.83 -25.93 -20.62
CA SER A 1059 -28.66 -27.15 -19.79
C SER A 1059 -27.92 -28.33 -20.46
N ASP A 1060 -26.62 -28.45 -20.22
CA ASP A 1060 -25.89 -29.71 -20.35
C ASP A 1060 -25.05 -29.99 -19.09
N GLY A 1061 -24.79 -31.27 -18.80
CA GLY A 1061 -24.44 -31.76 -17.45
C GLY A 1061 -22.94 -32.03 -17.18
N PRO A 1062 -22.54 -32.18 -15.90
CA PRO A 1062 -21.13 -32.25 -15.51
C PRO A 1062 -20.55 -33.68 -15.45
N ILE A 1063 -19.28 -33.83 -15.84
CA ILE A 1063 -18.47 -35.03 -15.56
C ILE A 1063 -17.81 -34.90 -14.17
N LYS A 1064 -17.88 -35.97 -13.36
CA LYS A 1064 -17.20 -36.08 -12.06
C LYS A 1064 -16.13 -37.16 -12.09
N LEU A 1065 -14.86 -36.76 -11.93
CA LEU A 1065 -13.77 -37.59 -11.40
C LEU A 1065 -12.95 -36.70 -10.44
N THR A 1066 -13.25 -36.71 -9.14
CA THR A 1066 -12.62 -37.55 -8.09
C THR A 1066 -11.22 -37.07 -7.67
N ARG A 1067 -11.08 -36.80 -6.37
CA ARG A 1067 -9.93 -36.18 -5.70
C ARG A 1067 -8.66 -37.04 -5.76
N ASN A 1068 -7.52 -36.37 -5.68
CA ASN A 1068 -6.43 -36.77 -4.78
C ASN A 1068 -6.12 -35.59 -3.84
N ALA A 1069 -5.67 -35.88 -2.62
CA ALA A 1069 -5.23 -34.90 -1.62
C ALA A 1069 -4.03 -35.48 -0.85
N PRO A 1070 -3.12 -34.65 -0.30
CA PRO A 1070 -2.10 -35.11 0.64
C PRO A 1070 -2.68 -35.23 2.06
N ASP A 1071 -2.26 -36.25 2.81
CA ASP A 1071 -2.69 -36.51 4.19
C ASP A 1071 -1.72 -35.96 5.24
N ALA A 1072 -2.22 -35.85 6.48
CA ALA A 1072 -1.47 -35.49 7.69
C ALA A 1072 -0.81 -36.74 8.34
N PRO A 1073 0.17 -36.58 9.26
CA PRO A 1073 0.93 -37.71 9.82
C PRO A 1073 0.10 -38.57 10.81
N GLY A 1074 0.56 -39.80 11.07
CA GLY A 1074 -0.12 -40.75 11.97
C GLY A 1074 0.74 -41.92 12.45
N ALA A 1075 0.14 -42.82 13.24
CA ALA A 1075 0.73 -44.03 13.83
C ALA A 1075 -0.39 -44.94 14.42
N PRO A 1076 -0.16 -46.23 14.75
CA PRO A 1076 0.78 -47.20 14.16
C PRO A 1076 0.19 -48.62 13.89
N GLY A 1077 0.77 -49.37 12.93
CA GLY A 1077 1.17 -50.77 13.17
C GLY A 1077 0.23 -51.98 12.92
N ALA A 1078 0.20 -52.48 11.67
CA ALA A 1078 0.24 -53.92 11.28
C ALA A 1078 -0.97 -54.88 11.62
N PRO A 1079 -1.04 -56.13 11.09
CA PRO A 1079 -0.32 -56.77 9.97
C PRO A 1079 -1.20 -57.50 8.90
N GLY A 1080 -0.75 -57.51 7.63
CA GLY A 1080 -0.56 -58.75 6.84
C GLY A 1080 -1.68 -59.46 6.05
N ALA A 1081 -1.73 -59.19 4.73
CA ALA A 1081 -1.85 -60.17 3.60
C ALA A 1081 -3.14 -61.03 3.41
N PRO A 1082 -3.35 -61.70 2.24
CA PRO A 1082 -2.93 -61.40 0.87
C PRO A 1082 -4.07 -61.45 -0.21
N LYS A 1083 -3.80 -60.80 -1.35
CA LYS A 1083 -4.26 -61.07 -2.74
C LYS A 1083 -5.54 -61.90 -3.02
N ALA A 1084 -6.46 -61.26 -3.75
CA ALA A 1084 -7.06 -61.81 -4.97
C ALA A 1084 -7.01 -60.73 -6.06
#